data_AF-A0A6I3CHZ0-F1
#
_entry.id   AF-A0A6I3CHZ0-F1
#
_cell.length_a   1.000
_cell.length_b   1.000
_cell.length_c   1.000
_cell.angle_alpha   90.00
_cell.angle_beta   90.00
_cell.angle_gamma   90.00
#
_symmetry.space_group_name_H-M   'P 1'
#
loop_
_entity.id
_entity.type
_entity.pdbx_description
1 polymer ?
#
loop_
_entity_poly.entity_id
_entity_poly.type
_entity_poly.pdbx_seq_one_letter_code
_entity_poly.pdbx_strand_id
1 'polypeptide(L)'
;MATRSRRRVRTAILVVVAFGVLFIAVASVLAFRLSDTTIAPESLILDGARTSATDPTPVKLDVDLYLPPPRDTDAASGAKNAAPAILLAHGFGGDKTSVSAEAESLAEAGFVVLAYSARGFGLSTGLISMNAPQFEVADASRLIDYLSTRPEVIADAPGDPRIGIAGGSYGGALALLSAGYDPRVDSIAADITWNSLEESLFGQSLISDEATGDGMQGAFKSLWSGLFFSAGQSAPGTPVTECGRFAPAWCEAYTRAAVSGTIDAAGAELMRASSPVSITHQITAPTLLGAGQADSLFPISQANANATQILDSHPSTPVKVVWHAGGHDGGLASPDAVSMQLRELTRDWFTAHLADGAPVSDSFLYSVTAGSALSDRAAGTFDVLTSPSYLGLGGTSKTSVAITGPTQQILAPAGGIPSSISSVPGLGGIASLLGQVSGSADRGVGQQTATFVSDALESQLSIVGATRARIEISSDRPINGATVFAALRIVDDQGRSRLPAGLVAPVRLDLLGTDPIFLDLELPAIVTEVPPGSRIALTLTTTDQAYRLPAGPAVYSVSLADDFVIVPSVAGTPTSSSWPLWAWPLLGVAFLFIVALALLLTRPRRQLPGGEPLGYSPHPVVVTGLVKEYPGGVRAVDGVDFTVPTGIVLGLLGPNGAGKSTTMRMMMGLISPTAGDVRIFGELIRPGSPVLSRIGCFIEGPGVLPHLTGRQNLDLFWRASGRLGDSRINEVLEIAGLGSAIDRRVRTYSQGMRQRVGIAQAMLGMPELLLLDEPTNGLDPPQIKEMREVMQAYTQGGRTVIVSSHLLSEVEQTCSHVVVMGAGKVIAQGSVEALLREHHGRRLEDVFLDLVGEGHEVAS
;
A
#
# COMPACT_ATOMS: atom_id res chain seq x y z
N MET A 1 10.06 -6.23 63.58
CA MET A 1 10.11 -5.12 62.59
C MET A 1 9.85 -5.54 61.13
N ALA A 2 9.48 -6.80 60.83
CA ALA A 2 9.44 -7.36 59.48
C ALA A 2 8.07 -7.32 58.74
N THR A 3 7.01 -6.81 59.39
CA THR A 3 5.65 -6.78 58.82
C THR A 3 5.31 -5.48 58.07
N ARG A 4 6.06 -4.39 58.27
CA ARG A 4 5.85 -3.11 57.57
C ARG A 4 6.49 -3.05 56.17
N SER A 5 7.55 -3.83 55.87
CA SER A 5 8.21 -3.77 54.54
C SER A 5 7.59 -4.69 53.47
N ARG A 6 7.01 -5.85 53.86
CA ARG A 6 6.30 -6.76 52.93
C ARG A 6 5.01 -6.17 52.35
N ARG A 7 4.31 -5.33 53.11
CA ARG A 7 3.17 -4.56 52.58
C ARG A 7 3.62 -3.53 51.57
N ARG A 8 4.65 -2.72 51.86
CA ARG A 8 5.14 -1.68 50.94
C ARG A 8 5.60 -2.20 49.57
N VAL A 9 6.23 -3.38 49.51
CA VAL A 9 6.66 -3.99 48.23
C VAL A 9 5.50 -4.62 47.46
N ARG A 10 4.56 -5.30 48.13
CA ARG A 10 3.32 -5.79 47.48
C ARG A 10 2.47 -4.63 46.97
N THR A 11 2.38 -3.54 47.73
CA THR A 11 1.68 -2.33 47.30
C THR A 11 2.39 -1.66 46.12
N ALA A 12 3.73 -1.57 46.10
CA ALA A 12 4.45 -0.99 44.97
C ALA A 12 4.30 -1.80 43.67
N ILE A 13 4.32 -3.14 43.75
CA ILE A 13 4.15 -4.02 42.58
C ILE A 13 2.69 -4.02 42.11
N LEU A 14 1.72 -4.05 43.03
CA LEU A 14 0.31 -3.87 42.67
C LEU A 14 0.05 -2.51 42.05
N VAL A 15 0.73 -1.45 42.52
CA VAL A 15 0.60 -0.10 41.95
C VAL A 15 1.22 -0.03 40.56
N VAL A 16 2.38 -0.64 40.30
CA VAL A 16 3.01 -0.64 38.97
C VAL A 16 2.23 -1.52 37.97
N VAL A 17 1.73 -2.68 38.40
CA VAL A 17 0.89 -3.54 37.56
C VAL A 17 -0.47 -2.91 37.33
N ALA A 18 -1.07 -2.30 38.35
CA ALA A 18 -2.30 -1.54 38.19
C ALA A 18 -2.08 -0.33 37.27
N PHE A 19 -0.95 0.38 37.36
CA PHE A 19 -0.63 1.47 36.44
C PHE A 19 -0.37 0.97 35.02
N GLY A 20 0.30 -0.18 34.83
CA GLY A 20 0.52 -0.76 33.50
C GLY A 20 -0.78 -1.27 32.86
N VAL A 21 -1.63 -1.94 33.64
CA VAL A 21 -2.95 -2.40 33.18
C VAL A 21 -3.89 -1.22 32.98
N LEU A 22 -3.83 -0.19 33.83
CA LEU A 22 -4.60 1.04 33.64
C LEU A 22 -4.07 1.83 32.45
N PHE A 23 -2.76 1.86 32.20
CA PHE A 23 -2.20 2.53 31.02
C PHE A 23 -2.56 1.80 29.74
N ILE A 24 -2.53 0.46 29.73
CA ILE A 24 -2.99 -0.34 28.59
C ILE A 24 -4.51 -0.24 28.42
N ALA A 25 -5.29 -0.29 29.50
CA ALA A 25 -6.74 -0.14 29.42
C ALA A 25 -7.14 1.28 29.02
N VAL A 26 -6.45 2.31 29.51
CA VAL A 26 -6.65 3.70 29.11
C VAL A 26 -6.19 3.89 27.68
N ALA A 27 -5.03 3.38 27.25
CA ALA A 27 -4.57 3.47 25.87
C ALA A 27 -5.47 2.69 24.90
N SER A 28 -6.00 1.53 25.30
CA SER A 28 -6.96 0.76 24.53
C SER A 28 -8.33 1.41 24.52
N VAL A 29 -8.79 2.01 25.62
CA VAL A 29 -10.04 2.79 25.66
C VAL A 29 -9.88 4.13 24.94
N LEU A 30 -8.68 4.74 24.92
CA LEU A 30 -8.38 5.92 24.12
C LEU A 30 -8.36 5.53 22.64
N ALA A 31 -7.67 4.46 22.25
CA ALA A 31 -7.65 3.95 20.88
C ALA A 31 -9.04 3.50 20.38
N PHE A 32 -9.87 2.95 21.27
CA PHE A 32 -11.24 2.53 20.95
C PHE A 32 -12.28 3.66 21.08
N ARG A 33 -11.99 4.74 21.83
CA ARG A 33 -12.79 5.99 21.80
C ARG A 33 -12.37 6.94 20.68
N LEU A 34 -11.16 6.79 20.15
CA LEU A 34 -10.64 7.55 19.00
C LEU A 34 -11.00 6.89 17.66
N SER A 35 -11.78 5.81 17.67
CA SER A 35 -12.36 5.21 16.46
C SER A 35 -13.86 5.45 16.47
N ASP A 36 -14.33 6.22 15.49
CA ASP A 36 -15.70 6.59 15.12
C ASP A 36 -16.48 7.50 16.08
N THR A 37 -16.05 8.76 16.17
CA THR A 37 -17.02 9.87 16.13
C THR A 37 -16.99 10.44 14.72
N THR A 38 -17.85 9.95 13.84
CA THR A 38 -18.05 10.59 12.53
C THR A 38 -18.56 12.01 12.78
N ILE A 39 -17.80 13.02 12.35
CA ILE A 39 -18.23 14.42 12.43
C ILE A 39 -19.32 14.62 11.40
N ALA A 40 -20.58 14.64 11.86
CA ALA A 40 -21.71 14.88 10.98
C ALA A 40 -21.75 16.36 10.56
N PRO A 41 -21.81 16.67 9.25
CA PRO A 41 -21.90 18.05 8.78
C PRO A 41 -23.29 18.66 8.97
N GLU A 42 -23.35 19.99 9.06
CA GLU A 42 -24.56 20.78 8.86
C GLU A 42 -24.71 21.11 7.36
N SER A 43 -25.68 20.48 6.69
CA SER A 43 -25.97 20.75 5.27
C SER A 43 -26.80 22.03 5.11
N LEU A 44 -26.35 22.91 4.21
CA LEU A 44 -26.92 24.24 4.00
C LEU A 44 -26.99 24.57 2.50
N ILE A 45 -27.86 25.51 2.14
CA ILE A 45 -27.86 26.16 0.82
C ILE A 45 -27.51 27.64 1.02
N LEU A 46 -26.42 28.09 0.42
CA LEU A 46 -25.93 29.46 0.51
C LEU A 46 -26.08 30.22 -0.80
N ASP A 47 -26.14 31.54 -0.72
CA ASP A 47 -26.12 32.42 -1.89
C ASP A 47 -24.69 32.60 -2.40
N GLY A 48 -24.46 32.24 -3.66
CA GLY A 48 -23.23 32.54 -4.37
C GLY A 48 -23.26 33.92 -5.05
N ALA A 49 -22.36 34.13 -5.99
CA ALA A 49 -22.33 35.28 -6.87
C ALA A 49 -23.45 35.20 -7.93
N ARG A 50 -23.51 36.23 -8.77
CA ARG A 50 -24.50 36.36 -9.85
C ARG A 50 -24.54 35.12 -10.77
N THR A 51 -25.72 34.80 -11.26
CA THR A 51 -25.98 33.68 -12.17
C THR A 51 -25.29 33.86 -13.52
N SER A 52 -25.32 35.07 -14.08
CA SER A 52 -24.63 35.36 -15.34
C SER A 52 -24.27 36.85 -15.44
N ALA A 53 -23.64 37.26 -16.55
CA ALA A 53 -23.36 38.67 -16.81
C ALA A 53 -24.64 39.53 -16.90
N THR A 54 -25.76 38.95 -17.35
CA THR A 54 -27.04 39.63 -17.57
C THR A 54 -28.08 39.33 -16.49
N ASP A 55 -27.87 38.31 -15.66
CA ASP A 55 -28.75 37.92 -14.57
C ASP A 55 -28.04 38.09 -13.23
N PRO A 56 -28.41 39.12 -12.44
CA PRO A 56 -27.78 39.41 -11.15
C PRO A 56 -28.24 38.49 -10.02
N THR A 57 -29.23 37.61 -10.24
CA THR A 57 -29.72 36.72 -9.18
C THR A 57 -28.60 35.79 -8.69
N PRO A 58 -28.42 35.63 -7.36
CA PRO A 58 -27.42 34.71 -6.81
C PRO A 58 -27.69 33.26 -7.23
N VAL A 59 -26.62 32.53 -7.58
CA VAL A 59 -26.70 31.06 -7.63
C VAL A 59 -26.88 30.51 -6.21
N LYS A 60 -27.45 29.30 -6.11
CA LYS A 60 -27.60 28.57 -4.86
C LYS A 60 -26.50 27.53 -4.80
N LEU A 61 -25.66 27.60 -3.77
CA LEU A 61 -24.54 26.70 -3.54
C LEU A 61 -24.91 25.72 -2.44
N ASP A 62 -24.78 24.43 -2.75
CA ASP A 62 -24.98 23.32 -1.83
C ASP A 62 -23.70 23.07 -1.04
N VAL A 63 -23.78 23.21 0.29
CA VAL A 63 -22.60 23.21 1.18
C VAL A 63 -22.80 22.30 2.39
N ASP A 64 -21.70 21.81 2.94
CA ASP A 64 -21.61 21.10 4.21
C ASP A 64 -20.62 21.82 5.13
N LEU A 65 -21.10 22.23 6.30
CA LEU A 65 -20.29 22.84 7.35
C LEU A 65 -19.93 21.79 8.41
N TYR A 66 -18.63 21.54 8.57
CA TYR A 66 -18.07 20.66 9.59
C TYR A 66 -17.49 21.52 10.71
N LEU A 67 -17.92 21.24 11.94
CA LEU A 67 -17.42 21.92 13.13
C LEU A 67 -16.41 21.03 13.86
N PRO A 68 -15.32 21.60 14.37
CA PRO A 68 -14.34 20.83 15.11
C PRO A 68 -14.95 20.32 16.42
N PRO A 69 -14.51 19.14 16.92
CA PRO A 69 -14.99 18.60 18.18
C PRO A 69 -14.64 19.54 19.35
N PRO A 70 -15.43 19.55 20.44
CA PRO A 70 -15.17 20.46 21.55
C PRO A 70 -13.80 20.23 22.19
N ARG A 71 -12.99 21.28 22.38
CA ARG A 71 -11.74 21.17 23.15
C ARG A 71 -12.06 21.10 24.64
N ASP A 72 -11.35 20.23 25.38
CA ASP A 72 -11.53 20.06 26.83
C ASP A 72 -11.36 21.37 27.63
N THR A 73 -10.62 22.34 27.10
CA THR A 73 -10.38 23.66 27.72
C THR A 73 -11.57 24.61 27.64
N ASP A 74 -12.46 24.42 26.66
CA ASP A 74 -13.53 25.38 26.35
C ASP A 74 -14.82 25.04 27.11
N ALA A 75 -14.99 23.76 27.48
CA ALA A 75 -16.05 23.30 28.37
C ALA A 75 -15.98 23.94 29.77
N ALA A 76 -14.80 24.40 30.20
CA ALA A 76 -14.58 25.01 31.50
C ALA A 76 -14.75 26.55 31.53
N SER A 77 -14.66 27.22 30.37
CA SER A 77 -14.63 28.68 30.26
C SER A 77 -15.89 29.29 29.65
N GLY A 78 -16.74 28.50 29.00
CA GLY A 78 -17.91 29.00 28.27
C GLY A 78 -17.54 29.84 27.04
N ALA A 79 -16.27 29.82 26.61
CA ALA A 79 -15.81 30.45 25.39
C ALA A 79 -16.34 29.68 24.17
N LYS A 80 -16.71 30.40 23.11
CA LYS A 80 -17.06 29.77 21.83
C LYS A 80 -15.78 29.19 21.23
N ASN A 81 -15.82 27.94 20.78
CA ASN A 81 -14.72 27.24 20.10
C ASN A 81 -14.48 27.84 18.71
N ALA A 82 -13.99 29.07 18.66
CA ALA A 82 -13.60 29.68 17.41
C ALA A 82 -12.33 28.98 16.89
N ALA A 83 -12.33 28.61 15.62
CA ALA A 83 -11.17 28.02 14.94
C ALA A 83 -10.94 28.68 13.57
N PRO A 84 -9.73 28.58 12.99
CA PRO A 84 -9.53 28.97 11.60
C PRO A 84 -10.42 28.13 10.68
N ALA A 85 -10.82 28.72 9.55
CA ALA A 85 -11.67 28.05 8.58
C ALA A 85 -10.87 27.45 7.42
N ILE A 86 -11.38 26.38 6.82
CA ILE A 86 -10.91 25.85 5.53
C ILE A 86 -12.09 25.77 4.57
N LEU A 87 -11.94 26.36 3.38
CA LEU A 87 -12.84 26.14 2.25
C LEU A 87 -12.30 24.97 1.41
N LEU A 88 -13.08 23.91 1.28
CA LEU A 88 -12.72 22.74 0.45
C LEU A 88 -13.45 22.76 -0.88
N ALA A 89 -12.67 22.84 -1.95
CA ALA A 89 -13.13 22.83 -3.32
C ALA A 89 -12.91 21.44 -3.95
N HIS A 90 -13.97 20.88 -4.53
CA HIS A 90 -13.92 19.55 -5.15
C HIS A 90 -13.16 19.54 -6.49
N GLY A 91 -12.67 18.37 -6.89
CA GLY A 91 -12.15 18.14 -8.24
C GLY A 91 -13.26 18.11 -9.29
N PHE A 92 -12.92 18.24 -10.58
CA PHE A 92 -13.92 18.35 -11.63
C PHE A 92 -14.76 17.07 -11.74
N GLY A 93 -16.09 17.20 -11.84
CA GLY A 93 -17.02 16.07 -11.84
C GLY A 93 -17.35 15.53 -10.45
N GLY A 94 -16.67 15.99 -9.41
CA GLY A 94 -17.04 15.79 -8.02
C GLY A 94 -18.10 16.79 -7.53
N ASP A 95 -18.33 16.76 -6.22
CA ASP A 95 -19.20 17.66 -5.46
C ASP A 95 -18.73 17.71 -3.99
N LYS A 96 -19.49 18.37 -3.10
CA LYS A 96 -19.15 18.45 -1.66
C LYS A 96 -18.88 17.08 -0.99
N THR A 97 -19.52 16.02 -1.46
CA THR A 97 -19.36 14.66 -0.89
C THR A 97 -18.03 14.03 -1.30
N SER A 98 -17.48 14.41 -2.45
CA SER A 98 -16.20 13.89 -2.93
C SER A 98 -15.00 14.29 -2.05
N VAL A 99 -15.15 15.32 -1.23
CA VAL A 99 -14.12 15.84 -0.31
C VAL A 99 -14.48 15.60 1.16
N SER A 100 -15.51 14.79 1.48
CA SER A 100 -16.01 14.64 2.85
C SER A 100 -14.96 14.03 3.79
N ALA A 101 -14.18 13.05 3.33
CA ALA A 101 -13.12 12.43 4.14
C ALA A 101 -11.98 13.42 4.47
N GLU A 102 -11.68 14.35 3.57
CA GLU A 102 -10.73 15.43 3.83
C GLU A 102 -11.33 16.48 4.79
N ALA A 103 -12.62 16.79 4.61
CA ALA A 103 -13.35 17.69 5.50
C ALA A 103 -13.39 17.18 6.95
N GLU A 104 -13.69 15.90 7.13
CA GLU A 104 -13.66 15.23 8.43
C GLU A 104 -12.25 15.26 9.04
N SER A 105 -11.22 14.92 8.26
CA SER A 105 -9.83 14.92 8.74
C SER A 105 -9.34 16.31 9.19
N LEU A 106 -9.73 17.36 8.48
CA LEU A 106 -9.40 18.74 8.86
C LEU A 106 -10.26 19.23 10.04
N ALA A 107 -11.53 18.86 10.12
CA ALA A 107 -12.36 19.17 11.29
C ALA A 107 -11.83 18.49 12.56
N GLU A 108 -11.37 17.25 12.47
CA GLU A 108 -10.67 16.53 13.55
C GLU A 108 -9.36 17.22 13.96
N ALA A 109 -8.66 17.84 13.01
CA ALA A 109 -7.47 18.65 13.26
C ALA A 109 -7.78 20.02 13.91
N GLY A 110 -9.07 20.33 14.11
CA GLY A 110 -9.51 21.51 14.84
C GLY A 110 -9.85 22.71 13.97
N PHE A 111 -10.16 22.51 12.69
CA PHE A 111 -10.62 23.56 11.76
C PHE A 111 -12.14 23.57 11.63
N VAL A 112 -12.72 24.74 11.34
CA VAL A 112 -14.07 24.82 10.77
C VAL A 112 -13.94 24.55 9.27
N VAL A 113 -14.62 23.55 8.73
CA VAL A 113 -14.46 23.20 7.31
C VAL A 113 -15.78 23.43 6.56
N LEU A 114 -15.72 24.18 5.47
CA LEU A 114 -16.84 24.38 4.57
C LEU A 114 -16.53 23.66 3.25
N ALA A 115 -17.11 22.49 3.06
CA ALA A 115 -17.09 21.80 1.77
C ALA A 115 -18.29 22.25 0.95
N TYR A 116 -18.12 22.47 -0.36
CA TYR A 116 -19.23 22.90 -1.20
C TYR A 116 -19.19 22.27 -2.58
N SER A 117 -20.37 22.20 -3.22
CA SER A 117 -20.52 21.86 -4.63
C SER A 117 -20.49 23.16 -5.43
N ALA A 118 -19.54 23.30 -6.37
CA ALA A 118 -19.46 24.47 -7.23
C ALA A 118 -20.73 24.60 -8.11
N ARG A 119 -20.99 25.81 -8.64
CA ARG A 119 -22.13 26.05 -9.53
C ARG A 119 -22.16 25.04 -10.68
N GLY A 120 -23.34 24.50 -10.97
CA GLY A 120 -23.50 23.44 -11.98
C GLY A 120 -23.07 22.03 -11.54
N PHE A 121 -22.63 21.82 -10.30
CA PHE A 121 -22.34 20.50 -9.72
C PHE A 121 -23.29 20.18 -8.56
N GLY A 122 -23.42 18.89 -8.24
CA GLY A 122 -24.30 18.42 -7.16
C GLY A 122 -25.72 19.00 -7.26
N LEU A 123 -26.19 19.57 -6.15
CA LEU A 123 -27.46 20.30 -6.04
C LEU A 123 -27.33 21.82 -6.28
N SER A 124 -26.12 22.33 -6.54
CA SER A 124 -25.89 23.75 -6.79
C SER A 124 -26.48 24.18 -8.14
N THR A 125 -27.03 25.39 -8.18
CA THR A 125 -27.57 25.99 -9.42
C THR A 125 -26.47 26.73 -10.19
N GLY A 126 -26.81 27.27 -11.36
CA GLY A 126 -25.87 27.97 -12.24
C GLY A 126 -25.18 27.06 -13.25
N LEU A 127 -24.20 27.62 -13.98
CA LEU A 127 -23.47 26.96 -15.06
C LEU A 127 -21.97 26.97 -14.79
N ILE A 128 -21.30 25.90 -15.22
CA ILE A 128 -19.86 25.69 -15.10
C ILE A 128 -19.13 26.67 -16.01
N SER A 129 -18.20 27.41 -15.41
CA SER A 129 -17.43 28.49 -16.02
C SER A 129 -15.92 28.36 -15.79
N MET A 130 -15.46 27.19 -15.34
CA MET A 130 -14.04 26.82 -15.27
C MET A 130 -13.20 27.78 -14.43
N ASN A 131 -13.59 28.01 -13.19
CA ASN A 131 -13.00 28.94 -12.24
C ASN A 131 -12.96 30.39 -12.75
N ALA A 132 -13.90 30.80 -13.61
CA ALA A 132 -13.95 32.18 -14.10
C ALA A 132 -14.02 33.17 -12.91
N PRO A 133 -13.15 34.22 -12.88
CA PRO A 133 -13.05 35.14 -11.74
C PRO A 133 -14.39 35.77 -11.33
N GLN A 134 -15.18 36.18 -12.32
CA GLN A 134 -16.47 36.83 -12.12
C GLN A 134 -17.63 35.91 -11.69
N PHE A 135 -17.39 34.60 -11.60
CA PHE A 135 -18.39 33.57 -11.29
C PHE A 135 -17.91 32.68 -10.15
N GLU A 136 -17.13 31.63 -10.43
CA GLU A 136 -16.75 30.62 -9.42
C GLU A 136 -15.76 31.12 -8.37
N VAL A 137 -14.82 32.01 -8.73
CA VAL A 137 -13.97 32.67 -7.73
C VAL A 137 -14.80 33.65 -6.89
N ALA A 138 -15.72 34.38 -7.52
CA ALA A 138 -16.65 35.25 -6.81
C ALA A 138 -17.60 34.45 -5.89
N ASP A 139 -17.96 33.21 -6.23
CA ASP A 139 -18.68 32.29 -5.35
C ASP A 139 -17.83 31.95 -4.11
N ALA A 140 -16.56 31.63 -4.29
CA ALA A 140 -15.63 31.38 -3.18
C ALA A 140 -15.55 32.60 -2.24
N SER A 141 -15.45 33.83 -2.77
CA SER A 141 -15.50 35.05 -1.96
C SER A 141 -16.81 35.22 -1.19
N ARG A 142 -17.96 34.78 -1.72
CA ARG A 142 -19.25 34.77 -0.99
C ARG A 142 -19.28 33.74 0.13
N LEU A 143 -18.62 32.60 -0.05
CA LEU A 143 -18.47 31.60 1.00
C LEU A 143 -17.52 32.11 2.11
N ILE A 144 -16.47 32.86 1.75
CA ILE A 144 -15.62 33.60 2.71
C ILE A 144 -16.45 34.64 3.48
N ASP A 145 -17.30 35.41 2.79
CA ASP A 145 -18.21 36.35 3.45
C ASP A 145 -19.10 35.63 4.48
N TYR A 146 -19.68 34.48 4.11
CA TYR A 146 -20.47 33.67 5.04
C TYR A 146 -19.64 33.24 6.27
N LEU A 147 -18.44 32.68 6.07
CA LEU A 147 -17.55 32.26 7.15
C LEU A 147 -17.16 33.41 8.08
N SER A 148 -16.98 34.62 7.54
CA SER A 148 -16.70 35.83 8.34
C SER A 148 -17.81 36.20 9.33
N THR A 149 -19.04 35.74 9.08
CA THR A 149 -20.19 35.97 9.98
C THR A 149 -20.38 34.89 11.04
N ARG A 150 -19.63 33.79 10.94
CA ARG A 150 -19.78 32.62 11.81
C ARG A 150 -19.07 32.85 13.14
N PRO A 151 -19.77 32.71 14.29
CA PRO A 151 -19.12 32.83 15.59
C PRO A 151 -18.15 31.68 15.90
N GLU A 152 -18.19 30.60 15.13
CA GLU A 152 -17.26 29.46 15.20
C GLU A 152 -15.95 29.72 14.44
N VAL A 153 -15.84 30.80 13.68
CA VAL A 153 -14.66 31.11 12.86
C VAL A 153 -13.85 32.25 13.50
N ILE A 154 -12.54 32.07 13.62
CA ILE A 154 -11.62 33.13 14.03
C ILE A 154 -11.55 34.17 12.92
N ALA A 155 -11.65 35.45 13.28
CA ALA A 155 -11.47 36.56 12.36
C ALA A 155 -10.25 37.38 12.76
N ASP A 156 -9.39 37.69 11.79
CA ASP A 156 -8.21 38.55 11.98
C ASP A 156 -8.60 40.03 11.99
N ALA A 157 -9.68 40.40 11.28
CA ALA A 157 -10.33 41.70 11.34
C ALA A 157 -11.85 41.58 11.09
N PRO A 158 -12.67 42.62 11.35
CA PRO A 158 -14.10 42.59 11.02
C PRO A 158 -14.34 42.30 9.53
N GLY A 159 -15.01 41.19 9.22
CA GLY A 159 -15.26 40.75 7.83
C GLY A 159 -14.11 39.98 7.18
N ASP A 160 -13.06 39.68 7.94
CA ASP A 160 -11.83 39.03 7.49
C ASP A 160 -11.60 37.75 8.32
N PRO A 161 -12.15 36.61 7.88
CA PRO A 161 -11.98 35.34 8.58
C PRO A 161 -10.58 34.80 8.33
N ARG A 162 -9.95 34.21 9.34
CA ARG A 162 -8.72 33.46 9.14
C ARG A 162 -9.01 32.18 8.36
N ILE A 163 -8.58 32.09 7.11
CA ILE A 163 -9.04 31.04 6.19
C ILE A 163 -7.95 30.48 5.27
N GLY A 164 -7.95 29.15 5.13
CA GLY A 164 -7.25 28.45 4.06
C GLY A 164 -8.19 27.91 2.97
N ILE A 165 -7.67 27.69 1.76
CA ILE A 165 -8.42 27.01 0.68
C ILE A 165 -7.64 25.80 0.18
N ALA A 166 -8.31 24.64 0.05
CA ALA A 166 -7.70 23.46 -0.54
C ALA A 166 -8.57 22.78 -1.59
N GLY A 167 -7.90 22.08 -2.50
CA GLY A 167 -8.53 21.22 -3.49
C GLY A 167 -7.54 20.60 -4.47
N GLY A 168 -7.95 19.50 -5.09
CA GLY A 168 -7.24 18.88 -6.19
C GLY A 168 -7.84 19.26 -7.54
N SER A 169 -7.05 19.22 -8.62
CA SER A 169 -7.54 19.40 -10.00
C SER A 169 -8.25 20.76 -10.15
N TYR A 170 -9.51 20.77 -10.54
CA TYR A 170 -10.37 21.96 -10.61
C TYR A 170 -10.44 22.76 -9.30
N GLY A 171 -10.50 22.09 -8.14
CA GLY A 171 -10.49 22.77 -6.83
C GLY A 171 -9.16 23.43 -6.49
N GLY A 172 -8.04 22.83 -6.94
CA GLY A 172 -6.70 23.39 -6.72
C GLY A 172 -6.48 24.70 -7.48
N ALA A 173 -6.98 24.78 -8.72
CA ALA A 173 -6.92 26.01 -9.50
C ALA A 173 -7.81 27.10 -8.91
N LEU A 174 -8.97 26.72 -8.35
CA LEU A 174 -9.82 27.65 -7.64
C LEU A 174 -9.10 28.20 -6.41
N ALA A 175 -8.38 27.37 -5.64
CA ALA A 175 -7.61 27.83 -4.49
C ALA A 175 -6.57 28.89 -4.89
N LEU A 176 -5.80 28.62 -5.95
CA LEU A 176 -4.81 29.56 -6.49
C LEU A 176 -5.45 30.87 -6.98
N LEU A 177 -6.53 30.77 -7.78
CA LEU A 177 -7.23 31.94 -8.29
C LEU A 177 -7.85 32.76 -7.16
N SER A 178 -8.50 32.11 -6.19
CA SER A 178 -9.12 32.78 -5.05
C SER A 178 -8.09 33.51 -4.20
N ALA A 179 -6.91 32.91 -3.95
CA ALA A 179 -5.83 33.61 -3.24
C ALA A 179 -5.26 34.80 -4.02
N GLY A 180 -5.31 34.77 -5.36
CA GLY A 180 -4.90 35.89 -6.20
C GLY A 180 -5.93 37.03 -6.25
N TYR A 181 -7.23 36.73 -6.15
CA TYR A 181 -8.31 37.72 -6.27
C TYR A 181 -8.88 38.20 -4.92
N ASP A 182 -8.77 37.40 -3.86
CA ASP A 182 -9.29 37.70 -2.52
C ASP A 182 -8.14 37.69 -1.49
N PRO A 183 -7.68 38.88 -1.04
CA PRO A 183 -6.51 39.00 -0.17
C PRO A 183 -6.74 38.47 1.25
N ARG A 184 -7.97 38.06 1.59
CA ARG A 184 -8.32 37.44 2.87
C ARG A 184 -7.90 35.98 2.98
N VAL A 185 -7.43 35.37 1.89
CA VAL A 185 -6.97 33.97 1.91
C VAL A 185 -5.56 33.90 2.51
N ASP A 186 -5.44 33.26 3.68
CA ASP A 186 -4.20 33.21 4.46
C ASP A 186 -3.28 32.06 4.06
N SER A 187 -3.79 30.98 3.48
CA SER A 187 -2.99 29.81 3.09
C SER A 187 -3.69 28.97 2.04
N ILE A 188 -2.94 28.30 1.16
CA ILE A 188 -3.50 27.41 0.14
C ILE A 188 -2.80 26.06 0.07
N ALA A 189 -3.57 25.03 -0.29
CA ALA A 189 -3.08 23.71 -0.66
C ALA A 189 -3.75 23.25 -1.97
N ALA A 190 -2.98 23.24 -3.06
CA ALA A 190 -3.47 22.87 -4.38
C ALA A 190 -2.72 21.65 -4.90
N ASP A 191 -3.46 20.62 -5.33
CA ASP A 191 -2.89 19.38 -5.85
C ASP A 191 -3.30 19.13 -7.30
N ILE A 192 -2.43 18.48 -8.08
CA ILE A 192 -2.68 18.00 -9.45
C ILE A 192 -3.46 19.02 -10.30
N THR A 193 -3.04 20.28 -10.33
CA THR A 193 -3.81 21.38 -10.95
C THR A 193 -3.03 22.12 -12.05
N TRP A 194 -3.71 23.00 -12.78
CA TRP A 194 -3.10 23.78 -13.87
C TRP A 194 -2.52 25.11 -13.40
N ASN A 195 -1.56 25.61 -14.16
CA ASN A 195 -1.19 27.03 -14.21
C ASN A 195 -1.86 27.72 -15.40
N SER A 196 -1.90 27.05 -16.55
CA SER A 196 -2.53 27.48 -17.80
C SER A 196 -3.45 26.39 -18.36
N LEU A 197 -4.76 26.67 -18.44
CA LEU A 197 -5.73 25.78 -19.10
C LEU A 197 -5.46 25.66 -20.60
N GLU A 198 -4.99 26.74 -21.22
CA GLU A 198 -4.65 26.72 -22.64
C GLU A 198 -3.55 25.70 -22.90
N GLU A 199 -2.43 25.78 -22.20
CA GLU A 199 -1.33 24.81 -22.34
C GLU A 199 -1.72 23.40 -21.87
N SER A 200 -2.58 23.30 -20.86
CA SER A 200 -3.04 22.01 -20.35
C SER A 200 -3.91 21.27 -21.35
N LEU A 201 -4.75 21.98 -22.12
CA LEU A 201 -5.62 21.40 -23.16
C LEU A 201 -4.97 21.40 -24.56
N PHE A 202 -4.00 22.27 -24.80
CA PHE A 202 -3.20 22.40 -26.01
C PHE A 202 -1.73 22.28 -25.67
N GLY A 203 -1.25 21.05 -25.51
CA GLY A 203 0.11 20.77 -25.05
C GLY A 203 1.17 21.25 -26.02
N GLN A 204 2.19 21.92 -25.51
CA GLN A 204 3.37 22.37 -26.23
C GLN A 204 4.62 22.10 -25.38
N SER A 205 5.71 21.68 -26.02
CA SER A 205 6.94 21.24 -25.33
C SER A 205 8.21 21.89 -25.90
N LEU A 206 8.06 23.01 -26.61
CA LEU A 206 9.17 23.80 -27.14
C LEU A 206 9.70 24.79 -26.12
N ILE A 207 11.02 24.90 -26.04
CA ILE A 207 11.74 25.87 -25.21
C ILE A 207 12.19 27.04 -26.11
N SER A 208 11.38 28.08 -26.30
CA SER A 208 11.83 29.49 -26.48
C SER A 208 10.79 30.42 -27.15
N ASP A 209 10.85 31.68 -26.71
CA ASP A 209 10.17 32.88 -27.21
C ASP A 209 10.51 33.31 -28.66
N GLU A 210 11.51 32.70 -29.31
CA GLU A 210 11.93 33.08 -30.69
C GLU A 210 11.38 32.16 -31.78
N ALA A 211 11.01 30.90 -31.46
CA ALA A 211 10.43 29.94 -32.41
C ALA A 211 8.90 29.85 -32.30
N THR A 212 8.36 30.07 -31.09
CA THR A 212 6.94 30.35 -30.90
C THR A 212 6.75 31.85 -31.02
N GLY A 213 6.29 32.33 -32.18
CA GLY A 213 5.64 33.63 -32.19
C GLY A 213 4.58 33.65 -31.09
N ASP A 214 4.44 34.79 -30.41
CA ASP A 214 3.41 35.04 -29.41
C ASP A 214 2.07 34.46 -29.92
N GLY A 215 1.53 33.43 -29.24
CA GLY A 215 0.28 32.75 -29.64
C GLY A 215 0.38 31.47 -30.49
N MET A 216 1.53 30.79 -30.59
CA MET A 216 1.58 29.45 -31.23
C MET A 216 0.84 28.39 -30.40
N GLN A 217 -0.25 27.86 -30.94
CA GLN A 217 -1.10 26.91 -30.23
C GLN A 217 -0.55 25.48 -30.23
N GLY A 218 -0.55 24.83 -29.06
CA GLY A 218 -0.15 23.43 -28.90
C GLY A 218 -1.10 22.39 -29.52
N ALA A 219 -0.74 21.11 -29.36
CA ALA A 219 -1.55 19.99 -29.83
C ALA A 219 -2.76 19.75 -28.91
N PHE A 220 -3.96 19.70 -29.50
CA PHE A 220 -5.20 19.55 -28.74
C PHE A 220 -5.35 18.16 -28.11
N LYS A 221 -5.46 18.09 -26.78
CA LYS A 221 -5.73 16.87 -26.00
C LYS A 221 -7.20 16.48 -26.09
N SER A 222 -7.62 15.94 -27.24
CA SER A 222 -9.02 15.63 -27.51
C SER A 222 -9.61 14.56 -26.59
N LEU A 223 -8.82 13.58 -26.15
CA LEU A 223 -9.33 12.53 -25.25
C LEU A 223 -9.69 13.10 -23.88
N TRP A 224 -8.75 13.83 -23.27
CA TRP A 224 -8.95 14.51 -22.00
C TRP A 224 -10.06 15.53 -22.06
N SER A 225 -10.06 16.39 -23.09
CA SER A 225 -11.12 17.37 -23.30
C SER A 225 -12.48 16.69 -23.46
N GLY A 226 -12.54 15.60 -24.23
CA GLY A 226 -13.77 14.81 -24.40
C GLY A 226 -14.31 14.27 -23.09
N LEU A 227 -13.46 13.67 -22.26
CA LEU A 227 -13.84 13.15 -20.93
C LEU A 227 -14.32 14.28 -20.01
N PHE A 228 -13.55 15.36 -19.95
CA PHE A 228 -13.83 16.52 -19.12
C PHE A 228 -15.18 17.17 -19.46
N PHE A 229 -15.41 17.45 -20.75
CA PHE A 229 -16.68 18.03 -21.19
C PHE A 229 -17.84 17.04 -21.13
N SER A 230 -17.61 15.73 -21.24
CA SER A 230 -18.67 14.72 -21.05
C SER A 230 -19.12 14.61 -19.60
N ALA A 231 -18.18 14.72 -18.65
CA ALA A 231 -18.48 14.72 -17.22
C ALA A 231 -19.38 15.90 -16.81
N GLY A 232 -19.13 17.09 -17.37
CA GLY A 232 -19.99 18.27 -17.14
C GLY A 232 -21.32 18.27 -17.90
N GLN A 233 -21.52 17.36 -18.86
CA GLN A 233 -22.79 17.25 -19.61
C GLN A 233 -23.83 16.35 -18.93
N SER A 234 -23.41 15.46 -18.03
CA SER A 234 -24.28 14.40 -17.49
C SER A 234 -24.87 14.81 -16.14
N ALA A 235 -26.19 15.01 -16.09
CA ALA A 235 -26.94 15.07 -14.83
C ALA A 235 -28.27 14.30 -14.96
N PRO A 236 -28.51 13.29 -14.11
CA PRO A 236 -29.76 12.52 -14.14
C PRO A 236 -30.98 13.45 -14.04
N GLY A 237 -31.93 13.32 -14.97
CA GLY A 237 -33.19 14.07 -14.94
C GLY A 237 -33.16 15.50 -15.49
N THR A 238 -32.05 15.96 -16.09
CA THR A 238 -32.02 17.23 -16.82
C THR A 238 -32.20 17.04 -18.34
N PRO A 239 -32.85 17.99 -19.06
CA PRO A 239 -32.93 17.95 -20.51
C PRO A 239 -31.53 17.95 -21.14
N VAL A 240 -31.29 17.04 -22.08
CA VAL A 240 -30.04 16.99 -22.83
C VAL A 240 -29.95 18.22 -23.73
N THR A 241 -28.92 19.03 -23.52
CA THR A 241 -28.57 20.16 -24.38
C THR A 241 -27.13 19.98 -24.87
N GLU A 242 -26.78 20.60 -26.00
CA GLU A 242 -25.42 20.53 -26.56
C GLU A 242 -24.34 21.00 -25.57
N CYS A 243 -24.70 21.88 -24.63
CA CYS A 243 -23.78 22.46 -23.66
C CYS A 243 -23.86 21.85 -22.26
N GLY A 244 -24.84 20.99 -22.00
CA GLY A 244 -25.05 20.39 -20.68
C GLY A 244 -25.09 21.44 -19.57
N ARG A 245 -24.18 21.35 -18.60
CA ARG A 245 -24.06 22.29 -17.47
C ARG A 245 -23.03 23.39 -17.70
N PHE A 246 -22.39 23.48 -18.87
CA PHE A 246 -21.39 24.51 -19.15
C PHE A 246 -22.01 25.84 -19.58
N ALA A 247 -21.33 26.93 -19.25
CA ALA A 247 -21.64 28.24 -19.78
C ALA A 247 -21.48 28.26 -21.32
N PRO A 248 -22.31 29.01 -22.06
CA PRO A 248 -22.30 29.00 -23.53
C PRO A 248 -20.93 29.25 -24.17
N ALA A 249 -20.14 30.19 -23.62
CA ALA A 249 -18.82 30.51 -24.15
C ALA A 249 -17.83 29.32 -24.05
N TRP A 250 -17.89 28.56 -22.95
CA TRP A 250 -17.06 27.36 -22.76
C TRP A 250 -17.49 26.22 -23.66
N CYS A 251 -18.80 26.02 -23.82
CA CYS A 251 -19.36 25.05 -24.75
C CYS A 251 -18.94 25.34 -26.20
N GLU A 252 -19.00 26.60 -26.62
CA GLU A 252 -18.60 27.03 -27.96
C GLU A 252 -17.09 26.87 -28.18
N ALA A 253 -16.27 27.27 -27.21
CA ALA A 253 -14.82 27.09 -27.28
C ALA A 253 -14.44 25.61 -27.41
N TYR A 254 -15.04 24.72 -26.60
CA TYR A 254 -14.82 23.29 -26.70
C TYR A 254 -15.29 22.69 -28.01
N THR A 255 -16.51 23.02 -28.46
CA THR A 255 -17.05 22.47 -29.71
C THR A 255 -16.14 22.82 -30.90
N ARG A 256 -15.65 24.07 -30.94
CA ARG A 256 -14.70 24.51 -31.97
C ARG A 256 -13.36 23.78 -31.86
N ALA A 257 -12.81 23.62 -30.66
CA ALA A 257 -11.60 22.84 -30.43
C ALA A 257 -11.76 21.36 -30.83
N ALA A 258 -12.86 20.74 -30.43
CA ALA A 258 -13.20 19.36 -30.73
C ALA A 258 -13.32 19.11 -32.23
N VAL A 259 -13.82 20.08 -33.01
CA VAL A 259 -13.97 19.97 -34.47
C VAL A 259 -12.70 20.33 -35.22
N SER A 260 -11.97 21.37 -34.82
CA SER A 260 -10.85 21.92 -35.59
C SER A 260 -9.47 21.48 -35.08
N GLY A 261 -9.36 21.08 -33.81
CA GLY A 261 -8.08 20.93 -33.10
C GLY A 261 -7.45 22.26 -32.71
N THR A 262 -8.17 23.37 -32.86
CA THR A 262 -7.67 24.73 -32.63
C THR A 262 -8.68 25.59 -31.87
N ILE A 263 -8.23 26.73 -31.32
CA ILE A 263 -9.11 27.75 -30.73
C ILE A 263 -8.83 29.09 -31.37
N ASP A 264 -9.80 29.99 -31.27
CA ASP A 264 -9.63 31.39 -31.64
C ASP A 264 -9.17 32.23 -30.44
N ALA A 265 -8.85 33.50 -30.69
CA ALA A 265 -8.41 34.42 -29.64
C ALA A 265 -9.41 34.57 -28.49
N ALA A 266 -10.72 34.47 -28.77
CA ALA A 266 -11.75 34.52 -27.73
C ALA A 266 -11.72 33.28 -26.82
N GLY A 267 -11.52 32.09 -27.40
CA GLY A 267 -11.31 30.85 -26.64
C GLY A 267 -10.02 30.86 -25.81
N ALA A 268 -8.93 31.37 -26.39
CA ALA A 268 -7.65 31.53 -25.68
C ALA A 268 -7.78 32.48 -24.48
N GLU A 269 -8.38 33.66 -24.67
CA GLU A 269 -8.59 34.60 -23.55
C GLU A 269 -9.54 34.04 -22.48
N LEU A 270 -10.56 33.28 -22.88
CA LEU A 270 -11.44 32.58 -21.93
C LEU A 270 -10.65 31.60 -21.06
N MET A 271 -9.75 30.81 -21.64
CA MET A 271 -8.89 29.87 -20.91
C MET A 271 -7.88 30.61 -20.02
N ARG A 272 -7.27 31.68 -20.54
CA ARG A 272 -6.29 32.51 -19.80
C ARG A 272 -6.91 33.20 -18.59
N ALA A 273 -8.12 33.74 -18.72
CA ALA A 273 -8.85 34.37 -17.61
C ALA A 273 -9.19 33.37 -16.49
N SER A 274 -9.35 32.09 -16.84
CA SER A 274 -9.63 30.97 -15.95
C SER A 274 -8.36 30.24 -15.46
N SER A 275 -7.19 30.85 -15.62
CA SER A 275 -5.90 30.23 -15.36
C SER A 275 -5.10 31.00 -14.31
N PRO A 276 -4.51 30.32 -13.30
CA PRO A 276 -3.65 30.97 -12.30
C PRO A 276 -2.53 31.83 -12.89
N VAL A 277 -1.98 31.50 -14.07
CA VAL A 277 -0.96 32.32 -14.76
C VAL A 277 -1.35 33.80 -14.92
N SER A 278 -2.65 34.11 -14.95
CA SER A 278 -3.15 35.48 -15.02
C SER A 278 -3.00 36.28 -13.71
N ILE A 279 -2.82 35.60 -12.57
CA ILE A 279 -2.93 36.19 -11.23
C ILE A 279 -1.90 35.69 -10.20
N THR A 280 -1.03 34.73 -10.55
CA THR A 280 0.01 34.18 -9.65
C THR A 280 0.89 35.24 -9.01
N HIS A 281 1.16 36.33 -9.73
CA HIS A 281 1.91 37.48 -9.23
C HIS A 281 1.24 38.25 -8.08
N GLN A 282 -0.02 37.96 -7.73
CA GLN A 282 -0.72 38.55 -6.58
C GLN A 282 -0.81 37.59 -5.39
N ILE A 283 -0.42 36.32 -5.57
CA ILE A 283 -0.50 35.31 -4.50
C ILE A 283 0.66 35.54 -3.53
N THR A 284 0.34 36.03 -2.34
CA THR A 284 1.29 36.17 -1.22
C THR A 284 1.10 35.10 -0.14
N ALA A 285 -0.02 34.38 -0.17
CA ALA A 285 -0.36 33.34 0.79
C ALA A 285 0.64 32.16 0.73
N PRO A 286 1.11 31.64 1.88
CA PRO A 286 1.80 30.35 1.96
C PRO A 286 1.09 29.28 1.13
N THR A 287 1.83 28.65 0.22
CA THR A 287 1.30 27.78 -0.82
C THR A 287 1.92 26.38 -0.79
N LEU A 288 1.09 25.34 -0.60
CA LEU A 288 1.44 23.94 -0.82
C LEU A 288 0.98 23.52 -2.23
N LEU A 289 1.91 23.05 -3.06
CA LEU A 289 1.68 22.57 -4.43
C LEU A 289 2.03 21.10 -4.55
N GLY A 290 1.02 20.27 -4.76
CA GLY A 290 1.17 18.87 -5.13
C GLY A 290 1.12 18.67 -6.65
N ALA A 291 1.97 17.78 -7.16
CA ALA A 291 2.02 17.40 -8.56
C ALA A 291 2.13 15.88 -8.71
N GLY A 292 1.23 15.30 -9.51
CA GLY A 292 1.22 13.88 -9.81
C GLY A 292 2.29 13.53 -10.84
N GLN A 293 3.10 12.51 -10.55
CA GLN A 293 4.08 11.98 -11.50
C GLN A 293 3.43 11.29 -12.72
N ALA A 294 2.22 10.76 -12.57
CA ALA A 294 1.43 10.14 -13.63
C ALA A 294 0.21 11.02 -13.96
N ASP A 295 0.49 12.25 -14.41
CA ASP A 295 -0.53 13.22 -14.77
C ASP A 295 -0.29 13.79 -16.17
N SER A 296 -0.98 13.22 -17.16
CA SER A 296 -0.95 13.70 -18.55
C SER A 296 -1.89 14.89 -18.80
N LEU A 297 -2.83 15.18 -17.89
CA LEU A 297 -3.72 16.33 -18.01
C LEU A 297 -3.00 17.60 -17.54
N PHE A 298 -2.53 17.60 -16.30
CA PHE A 298 -1.81 18.66 -15.63
C PHE A 298 -0.41 18.16 -15.24
N PRO A 299 0.52 18.08 -16.20
CA PRO A 299 1.86 17.58 -15.94
C PRO A 299 2.59 18.43 -14.90
N ILE A 300 3.64 17.87 -14.31
CA ILE A 300 4.50 18.53 -13.32
C ILE A 300 4.94 19.95 -13.74
N SER A 301 5.06 20.23 -15.04
CA SER A 301 5.37 21.57 -15.55
C SER A 301 4.35 22.65 -15.15
N GLN A 302 3.08 22.29 -14.95
CA GLN A 302 2.04 23.21 -14.49
C GLN A 302 2.24 23.61 -13.02
N ALA A 303 2.51 22.63 -12.14
CA ALA A 303 2.86 22.92 -10.75
C ALA A 303 4.18 23.68 -10.63
N ASN A 304 5.17 23.35 -11.48
CA ASN A 304 6.41 24.12 -11.59
C ASN A 304 6.13 25.59 -11.95
N ALA A 305 5.32 25.85 -12.98
CA ALA A 305 5.00 27.20 -13.42
C ALA A 305 4.29 28.02 -12.32
N ASN A 306 3.34 27.40 -11.59
CA ASN A 306 2.72 28.02 -10.41
C ASN A 306 3.79 28.39 -9.36
N ALA A 307 4.65 27.44 -8.99
CA ALA A 307 5.67 27.65 -7.97
C ALA A 307 6.68 28.73 -8.37
N THR A 308 7.21 28.70 -9.60
CA THR A 308 8.21 29.66 -10.06
C THR A 308 7.61 31.06 -10.20
N GLN A 309 6.40 31.21 -10.77
CA GLN A 309 5.77 32.53 -10.92
C GLN A 309 5.46 33.20 -9.56
N ILE A 310 5.00 32.41 -8.58
CA ILE A 310 4.79 32.90 -7.21
C ILE A 310 6.12 33.33 -6.59
N LEU A 311 7.15 32.48 -6.66
CA LEU A 311 8.47 32.77 -6.07
C LEU A 311 9.19 33.93 -6.76
N ASP A 312 9.05 34.07 -8.08
CA ASP A 312 9.63 35.17 -8.85
C ASP A 312 9.00 36.51 -8.47
N SER A 313 7.69 36.52 -8.19
CA SER A 313 6.95 37.73 -7.77
C SER A 313 7.12 38.01 -6.27
N HIS A 314 7.17 36.97 -5.45
CA HIS A 314 7.23 37.04 -3.99
C HIS A 314 8.24 36.01 -3.42
N PRO A 315 9.55 36.32 -3.45
CA PRO A 315 10.60 35.37 -3.01
C PRO A 315 10.52 34.97 -1.53
N SER A 316 9.79 35.74 -0.71
CA SER A 316 9.57 35.46 0.71
C SER A 316 8.32 34.64 1.01
N THR A 317 7.45 34.41 0.02
CA THR A 317 6.24 33.59 0.21
C THR A 317 6.66 32.12 0.40
N PRO A 318 6.26 31.46 1.51
CA PRO A 318 6.55 30.04 1.68
C PRO A 318 5.85 29.21 0.61
N VAL A 319 6.62 28.51 -0.22
CA VAL A 319 6.09 27.62 -1.25
C VAL A 319 6.66 26.22 -1.07
N LYS A 320 5.80 25.26 -0.75
CA LYS A 320 6.17 23.84 -0.65
C LYS A 320 5.75 23.10 -1.90
N VAL A 321 6.68 22.46 -2.59
CA VAL A 321 6.41 21.63 -3.78
C VAL A 321 6.57 20.15 -3.46
N VAL A 322 5.60 19.34 -3.88
CA VAL A 322 5.55 17.89 -3.64
C VAL A 322 5.25 17.16 -4.94
N TRP A 323 6.17 16.33 -5.43
CA TRP A 323 5.95 15.44 -6.57
C TRP A 323 5.60 14.03 -6.10
N HIS A 324 4.31 13.71 -6.03
CA HIS A 324 3.83 12.44 -5.46
C HIS A 324 3.60 11.37 -6.54
N ALA A 325 3.56 10.11 -6.12
CA ALA A 325 3.48 8.94 -7.00
C ALA A 325 2.08 8.67 -7.64
N GLY A 326 1.19 9.66 -7.62
CA GLY A 326 -0.15 9.60 -8.19
C GLY A 326 -0.31 10.50 -9.42
N GLY A 327 -1.56 10.88 -9.71
CA GLY A 327 -1.94 11.76 -10.81
C GLY A 327 -3.28 11.35 -11.41
N HIS A 328 -3.78 12.15 -12.35
CA HIS A 328 -5.06 11.88 -13.03
C HIS A 328 -5.10 10.55 -13.81
N ASP A 329 -3.95 10.03 -14.22
CA ASP A 329 -3.83 8.74 -14.90
C ASP A 329 -3.73 7.55 -13.94
N GLY A 330 -3.73 7.81 -12.63
CA GLY A 330 -3.43 6.87 -11.57
C GLY A 330 -1.97 6.95 -11.14
N GLY A 331 -1.33 5.79 -10.96
CA GLY A 331 0.07 5.72 -10.52
C GLY A 331 0.49 4.28 -10.25
N LEU A 332 1.78 4.07 -10.04
CA LEU A 332 2.32 2.75 -9.64
C LEU A 332 2.15 2.49 -8.13
N ALA A 333 1.86 3.54 -7.36
CA ALA A 333 1.60 3.48 -5.92
C ALA A 333 0.13 3.19 -5.60
N SER A 334 -0.13 2.67 -4.40
CA SER A 334 -1.51 2.54 -3.89
C SER A 334 -2.18 3.92 -3.81
N PRO A 335 -3.36 4.13 -4.43
CA PRO A 335 -4.11 5.39 -4.34
C PRO A 335 -4.38 5.83 -2.90
N ASP A 336 -4.65 4.87 -2.01
CA ASP A 336 -4.92 5.15 -0.59
C ASP A 336 -3.67 5.70 0.11
N ALA A 337 -2.49 5.15 -0.20
CA ALA A 337 -1.23 5.60 0.39
C ALA A 337 -0.87 7.02 -0.04
N VAL A 338 -1.04 7.34 -1.33
CA VAL A 338 -0.83 8.70 -1.85
C VAL A 338 -1.83 9.68 -1.24
N SER A 339 -3.10 9.30 -1.16
CA SER A 339 -4.16 10.14 -0.58
C SER A 339 -3.94 10.41 0.91
N MET A 340 -3.50 9.41 1.67
CA MET A 340 -3.14 9.60 3.08
C MET A 340 -1.98 10.57 3.26
N GLN A 341 -0.92 10.44 2.44
CA GLN A 341 0.22 11.34 2.47
C GLN A 341 -0.19 12.79 2.19
N LEU A 342 -1.01 13.02 1.16
CA LEU A 342 -1.47 14.36 0.79
C LEU A 342 -2.37 14.99 1.86
N ARG A 343 -3.27 14.22 2.47
CA ARG A 343 -4.10 14.69 3.60
C ARG A 343 -3.25 15.08 4.80
N GLU A 344 -2.25 14.28 5.14
CA GLU A 344 -1.31 14.60 6.23
C GLU A 344 -0.52 15.88 5.94
N LEU A 345 0.03 16.02 4.73
CA LEU A 345 0.74 17.24 4.32
C LEU A 345 -0.16 18.48 4.36
N THR A 346 -1.39 18.38 3.88
CA THR A 346 -2.36 19.49 3.85
C THR A 346 -2.77 19.90 5.26
N ARG A 347 -3.07 18.91 6.11
CA ARG A 347 -3.37 19.14 7.53
C ARG A 347 -2.22 19.85 8.23
N ASP A 348 -1.00 19.33 8.09
CA ASP A 348 0.18 19.88 8.77
C ASP A 348 0.50 21.30 8.26
N TRP A 349 0.34 21.53 6.94
CA TRP A 349 0.49 22.86 6.32
C TRP A 349 -0.47 23.89 6.91
N PHE A 350 -1.78 23.61 6.93
CA PHE A 350 -2.74 24.54 7.52
C PHE A 350 -2.56 24.71 9.02
N THR A 351 -2.18 23.64 9.73
CA THR A 351 -1.91 23.74 11.18
C THR A 351 -0.77 24.72 11.45
N ALA A 352 0.32 24.64 10.68
CA ALA A 352 1.45 25.55 10.81
C ALA A 352 1.13 27.00 10.45
N HIS A 353 0.31 27.22 9.42
CA HIS A 353 0.05 28.57 8.89
C HIS A 353 -1.19 29.27 9.46
N LEU A 354 -2.15 28.54 10.01
CA LEU A 354 -3.43 29.12 10.49
C LEU A 354 -3.67 28.93 12.00
N ALA A 355 -3.16 27.85 12.59
CA ALA A 355 -3.55 27.39 13.93
C ALA A 355 -2.39 27.37 14.96
N ASP A 356 -1.39 28.24 14.78
CA ASP A 356 -0.19 28.35 15.65
C ASP A 356 0.56 27.01 15.84
N GLY A 357 0.54 26.17 14.81
CA GLY A 357 1.19 24.86 14.78
C GLY A 357 2.71 24.90 14.72
N ALA A 358 3.32 23.72 14.82
CA ALA A 358 4.76 23.57 14.60
C ALA A 358 5.11 24.01 13.16
N PRO A 359 6.21 24.77 12.96
CA PRO A 359 6.62 25.17 11.63
C PRO A 359 6.86 23.96 10.72
N VAL A 360 6.31 24.03 9.51
CA VAL A 360 6.57 23.07 8.43
C VAL A 360 7.69 23.57 7.52
N SER A 361 8.49 22.65 6.99
CA SER A 361 9.53 23.01 6.02
C SER A 361 8.95 23.16 4.61
N ASP A 362 9.43 24.18 3.91
CA ASP A 362 9.26 24.44 2.48
C ASP A 362 10.14 23.54 1.58
N SER A 363 10.81 22.53 2.14
CA SER A 363 11.64 21.59 1.39
C SER A 363 10.85 20.91 0.27
N PHE A 364 11.55 20.66 -0.85
CA PHE A 364 11.01 19.92 -1.98
C PHE A 364 10.90 18.44 -1.64
N LEU A 365 9.70 17.87 -1.80
CA LEU A 365 9.47 16.44 -1.62
C LEU A 365 9.19 15.76 -2.95
N TYR A 366 9.74 14.57 -3.15
CA TYR A 366 9.41 13.75 -4.32
C TYR A 366 9.39 12.26 -3.99
N SER A 367 8.42 11.55 -4.54
CA SER A 367 8.26 10.11 -4.37
C SER A 367 9.11 9.35 -5.40
N VAL A 368 9.80 8.29 -4.99
CA VAL A 368 10.46 7.36 -5.90
C VAL A 368 9.72 6.03 -5.84
N THR A 369 9.15 5.60 -6.96
CA THR A 369 8.40 4.34 -7.09
C THR A 369 9.35 3.21 -7.52
N ALA A 370 9.27 2.06 -6.84
CA ALA A 370 10.11 0.90 -7.15
C ALA A 370 9.69 0.25 -8.49
N GLY A 371 10.67 0.03 -9.37
CA GLY A 371 10.47 -0.44 -10.75
C GLY A 371 11.68 -0.22 -11.67
N SER A 372 12.74 0.37 -11.14
CA SER A 372 14.08 0.50 -11.71
C SER A 372 15.00 -0.63 -11.23
N ALA A 373 14.71 -1.84 -11.67
CA ALA A 373 15.55 -3.06 -11.62
C ALA A 373 16.06 -3.64 -10.28
N LEU A 374 15.87 -3.04 -9.10
CA LEU A 374 16.43 -3.60 -7.86
C LEU A 374 15.53 -3.38 -6.63
N SER A 375 14.55 -4.26 -6.38
CA SER A 375 14.12 -4.52 -4.99
C SER A 375 13.17 -5.73 -4.87
N ASP A 376 13.41 -6.58 -3.87
CA ASP A 376 12.50 -7.63 -3.33
C ASP A 376 11.23 -7.04 -2.64
N ARG A 377 10.74 -5.87 -3.05
CA ARG A 377 9.67 -5.14 -2.34
C ARG A 377 8.30 -5.33 -2.99
N ALA A 378 7.25 -5.28 -2.17
CA ALA A 378 5.87 -5.43 -2.61
C ALA A 378 5.47 -4.29 -3.58
N ALA A 379 4.75 -4.67 -4.65
CA ALA A 379 4.13 -3.72 -5.58
C ALA A 379 3.26 -2.70 -4.82
N GLY A 380 3.32 -1.42 -5.20
CA GLY A 380 2.51 -0.35 -4.59
C GLY A 380 3.19 0.47 -3.48
N THR A 381 4.47 0.23 -3.18
CA THR A 381 5.26 1.02 -2.21
C THR A 381 6.15 2.07 -2.90
N PHE A 382 6.30 3.24 -2.26
CA PHE A 382 7.17 4.32 -2.72
C PHE A 382 7.95 4.91 -1.54
N ASP A 383 9.17 5.35 -1.79
CA ASP A 383 9.97 6.11 -0.82
C ASP A 383 9.77 7.60 -1.08
N VAL A 384 9.71 8.43 -0.03
CA VAL A 384 9.66 9.89 -0.16
C VAL A 384 11.04 10.44 0.16
N LEU A 385 11.63 11.18 -0.77
CA LEU A 385 12.86 11.91 -0.57
C LEU A 385 12.57 13.40 -0.39
N THR A 386 13.42 14.05 0.40
CA THR A 386 13.41 15.49 0.63
C THR A 386 14.69 16.13 0.12
N SER A 387 14.57 17.31 -0.50
CA SER A 387 15.67 18.17 -0.90
C SER A 387 15.46 19.57 -0.31
N PRO A 388 16.51 20.29 0.15
CA PRO A 388 16.36 21.55 0.87
C PRO A 388 15.58 22.65 0.12
N SER A 389 15.64 22.66 -1.21
CA SER A 389 15.03 23.71 -2.03
C SER A 389 14.48 23.14 -3.34
N TYR A 390 13.36 23.69 -3.80
CA TYR A 390 12.85 23.44 -5.15
C TYR A 390 13.53 24.38 -6.16
N LEU A 391 14.27 23.84 -7.12
CA LEU A 391 14.97 24.60 -8.18
C LEU A 391 14.33 24.47 -9.56
N GLY A 392 13.07 24.00 -9.60
CA GLY A 392 12.32 23.76 -10.83
C GLY A 392 12.74 22.51 -11.61
N LEU A 393 12.24 22.38 -12.84
CA LEU A 393 12.40 21.17 -13.66
C LEU A 393 13.84 20.85 -14.07
N GLY A 394 14.75 21.81 -13.97
CA GLY A 394 16.16 21.64 -14.34
C GLY A 394 17.00 20.87 -13.30
N GLY A 395 16.44 20.58 -12.13
CA GLY A 395 17.11 19.89 -11.03
C GLY A 395 18.26 20.69 -10.41
N THR A 396 18.98 20.06 -9.47
CA THR A 396 20.19 20.63 -8.84
C THR A 396 21.46 20.35 -9.64
N SER A 397 21.45 19.28 -10.44
CA SER A 397 22.56 18.81 -11.25
C SER A 397 22.08 18.39 -12.63
N LYS A 398 22.94 18.55 -13.65
CA LYS A 398 22.64 18.18 -15.03
C LYS A 398 23.71 17.23 -15.55
N THR A 399 23.29 16.13 -16.14
CA THR A 399 24.17 15.14 -16.77
C THR A 399 23.91 15.13 -18.27
N SER A 400 24.96 15.28 -19.07
CA SER A 400 24.87 15.05 -20.52
C SER A 400 25.00 13.55 -20.79
N VAL A 401 24.03 12.98 -21.50
CA VAL A 401 24.06 11.58 -21.92
C VAL A 401 24.09 11.54 -23.44
N ALA A 402 25.18 11.01 -23.99
CA ALA A 402 25.34 10.85 -25.43
C ALA A 402 24.26 9.92 -26.00
N ILE A 403 23.66 10.32 -27.11
CA ILE A 403 22.70 9.53 -27.87
C ILE A 403 23.08 9.59 -29.35
N THR A 404 22.89 8.48 -30.06
CA THR A 404 23.28 8.39 -31.47
C THR A 404 22.17 7.78 -32.31
N GLY A 405 22.18 8.13 -33.59
CA GLY A 405 21.30 7.58 -34.61
C GLY A 405 21.42 8.37 -35.91
N PRO A 406 21.25 7.73 -37.08
CA PRO A 406 21.21 8.44 -38.35
C PRO A 406 19.94 9.29 -38.44
N THR A 407 19.91 10.22 -39.41
CA THR A 407 18.67 10.86 -39.84
C THR A 407 17.65 9.79 -40.23
N GLN A 408 16.43 9.91 -39.72
CA GLN A 408 15.33 8.95 -39.92
C GLN A 408 14.13 9.63 -40.56
N GLN A 409 13.49 8.95 -41.51
CA GLN A 409 12.22 9.39 -42.06
C GLN A 409 11.06 8.69 -41.36
N ILE A 410 10.08 9.47 -40.94
CA ILE A 410 8.86 8.99 -40.26
C ILE A 410 7.62 9.52 -40.96
N LEU A 411 6.62 8.66 -41.10
CA LEU A 411 5.35 8.90 -41.76
C LEU A 411 4.29 9.21 -40.71
N ALA A 412 3.58 10.32 -40.86
CA ALA A 412 2.30 10.56 -40.23
C ALA A 412 1.18 10.09 -41.18
N PRO A 413 0.59 8.90 -40.99
CA PRO A 413 -0.51 8.43 -41.82
C PRO A 413 -1.80 9.22 -41.55
N ALA A 414 -2.57 9.54 -42.59
CA ALA A 414 -3.89 10.15 -42.43
C ALA A 414 -4.84 9.19 -41.72
N GLY A 415 -5.38 9.60 -40.57
CA GLY A 415 -6.29 8.77 -39.76
C GLY A 415 -5.68 7.45 -39.27
N GLY A 416 -4.35 7.35 -39.16
CA GLY A 416 -3.69 6.11 -38.78
C GLY A 416 -3.85 5.72 -37.31
N ILE A 417 -3.51 4.46 -37.01
CA ILE A 417 -3.51 3.90 -35.65
C ILE A 417 -2.35 4.52 -34.86
N PRO A 418 -2.55 4.89 -33.57
CA PRO A 418 -1.52 5.52 -32.74
C PRO A 418 -0.20 4.72 -32.68
N SER A 419 0.92 5.41 -32.87
CA SER A 419 2.28 4.88 -32.75
C SER A 419 2.88 5.13 -31.36
N SER A 420 2.30 6.05 -30.58
CA SER A 420 2.42 6.16 -29.14
C SER A 420 1.06 6.07 -28.43
N ILE A 421 1.11 5.62 -27.19
CA ILE A 421 -0.04 5.46 -26.30
C ILE A 421 0.32 6.21 -25.03
N SER A 422 -0.05 7.50 -24.96
CA SER A 422 -0.04 8.22 -23.68
C SER A 422 -1.01 7.57 -22.70
N SER A 423 -0.74 7.69 -21.40
CA SER A 423 -1.64 7.19 -20.35
C SER A 423 -3.09 7.67 -20.54
N VAL A 424 -4.04 6.82 -20.13
CA VAL A 424 -5.48 7.08 -20.22
C VAL A 424 -6.09 6.94 -18.83
N PRO A 425 -7.07 7.78 -18.47
CA PRO A 425 -7.69 7.77 -17.14
C PRO A 425 -8.29 6.41 -16.79
N GLY A 426 -8.06 5.97 -15.55
CA GLY A 426 -8.59 4.70 -15.04
C GLY A 426 -7.97 3.43 -15.64
N LEU A 427 -7.01 3.55 -16.57
CA LEU A 427 -6.34 2.43 -17.25
C LEU A 427 -4.81 2.47 -17.14
N GLY A 428 -4.23 3.43 -16.40
CA GLY A 428 -2.76 3.62 -16.29
C GLY A 428 -1.98 2.37 -15.82
N GLY A 429 -2.61 1.52 -15.00
CA GLY A 429 -2.03 0.23 -14.61
C GLY A 429 -2.07 -0.83 -15.71
N ILE A 430 -3.05 -0.79 -16.61
CA ILE A 430 -3.25 -1.79 -17.66
C ILE A 430 -2.50 -1.40 -18.94
N ALA A 431 -2.33 -0.11 -19.26
CA ALA A 431 -1.55 0.32 -20.43
C ALA A 431 -0.06 -0.05 -20.30
N SER A 432 0.51 0.06 -19.09
CA SER A 432 1.87 -0.41 -18.80
C SER A 432 1.99 -1.95 -18.86
N LEU A 433 0.94 -2.69 -18.47
CA LEU A 433 0.83 -4.15 -18.64
C LEU A 433 0.60 -4.57 -20.10
N LEU A 434 -0.15 -3.81 -20.89
CA LEU A 434 -0.39 -4.07 -22.32
C LEU A 434 0.85 -3.78 -23.16
N GLY A 435 1.68 -2.81 -22.75
CA GLY A 435 3.04 -2.65 -23.26
C GLY A 435 3.93 -3.87 -23.00
N GLN A 436 3.68 -4.62 -21.92
CA GLN A 436 4.41 -5.87 -21.60
C GLN A 436 3.84 -7.12 -22.30
N VAL A 437 2.53 -7.17 -22.58
CA VAL A 437 1.86 -8.32 -23.23
C VAL A 437 1.95 -8.25 -24.76
N SER A 438 2.04 -7.04 -25.33
CA SER A 438 2.28 -6.85 -26.76
C SER A 438 3.77 -6.65 -27.03
N GLY A 439 4.52 -7.76 -27.15
CA GLY A 439 5.89 -7.78 -27.71
C GLY A 439 6.00 -7.27 -29.16
N SER A 440 5.01 -6.52 -29.63
CA SER A 440 4.86 -5.86 -30.92
C SER A 440 4.78 -4.33 -30.82
N ALA A 441 4.71 -3.73 -29.61
CA ALA A 441 4.79 -2.28 -29.44
C ALA A 441 6.25 -1.76 -29.34
N ASP A 442 7.21 -2.67 -29.13
CA ASP A 442 8.65 -2.36 -28.95
C ASP A 442 9.42 -2.14 -30.28
N ARG A 443 8.75 -2.38 -31.41
CA ARG A 443 9.16 -1.86 -32.72
C ARG A 443 8.05 -0.92 -33.13
N GLY A 444 8.34 0.38 -33.25
CA GLY A 444 7.36 1.38 -33.68
C GLY A 444 6.46 0.86 -34.80
N VAL A 445 5.18 1.24 -34.76
CA VAL A 445 4.17 0.80 -35.72
C VAL A 445 4.56 1.28 -37.13
N GLY A 446 5.36 0.50 -37.86
CA GLY A 446 5.95 0.92 -39.15
C GLY A 446 6.96 2.08 -39.01
N GLN A 447 7.29 2.73 -40.14
CA GLN A 447 8.13 3.95 -40.18
C GLN A 447 7.40 5.17 -39.58
N GLN A 448 6.89 5.10 -38.35
CA GLN A 448 6.18 6.21 -37.65
C GLN A 448 6.95 6.71 -36.41
N THR A 449 8.14 6.19 -36.17
CA THR A 449 8.94 6.50 -34.99
C THR A 449 10.40 6.68 -35.36
N ALA A 450 10.99 7.79 -34.94
CA ALA A 450 12.43 8.03 -34.99
C ALA A 450 12.99 7.78 -33.60
N THR A 451 14.08 7.03 -33.51
CA THR A 451 14.68 6.62 -32.23
C THR A 451 16.17 6.93 -32.23
N PHE A 452 16.63 7.61 -31.19
CA PHE A 452 18.03 7.91 -30.93
C PHE A 452 18.41 7.36 -29.56
N VAL A 453 19.46 6.54 -29.48
CA VAL A 453 19.71 5.68 -28.31
C VAL A 453 21.09 5.94 -27.73
N SER A 454 21.20 5.90 -26.40
CA SER A 454 22.48 5.95 -25.71
C SER A 454 23.24 4.63 -25.76
N ASP A 455 24.53 4.68 -25.45
CA ASP A 455 25.26 3.50 -25.01
C ASP A 455 24.69 2.96 -23.68
N ALA A 456 25.10 1.74 -23.32
CA ALA A 456 24.79 1.17 -22.01
C ALA A 456 25.31 2.10 -20.92
N LEU A 457 24.46 2.47 -19.97
CA LEU A 457 24.86 3.30 -18.84
C LEU A 457 25.85 2.53 -17.96
N GLU A 458 27.01 3.12 -17.66
CA GLU A 458 28.03 2.50 -16.81
C GLU A 458 27.67 2.54 -15.32
N SER A 459 26.83 3.50 -14.93
CA SER A 459 26.37 3.72 -13.56
C SER A 459 24.88 4.04 -13.52
N GLN A 460 24.28 3.98 -12.33
CA GLN A 460 22.87 4.29 -12.17
C GLN A 460 22.63 5.78 -12.47
N LEU A 461 21.68 6.07 -13.36
CA LEU A 461 21.27 7.44 -13.69
C LEU A 461 19.96 7.77 -12.97
N SER A 462 19.99 8.73 -12.06
CA SER A 462 18.77 9.28 -11.45
C SER A 462 18.25 10.42 -12.32
N ILE A 463 16.97 10.35 -12.72
CA ILE A 463 16.28 11.39 -13.47
C ILE A 463 15.20 11.98 -12.57
N VAL A 464 15.35 13.25 -12.21
CA VAL A 464 14.39 14.01 -11.42
C VAL A 464 14.26 15.39 -12.07
N GLY A 465 13.27 15.52 -12.96
CA GLY A 465 13.01 16.75 -13.71
C GLY A 465 12.76 16.51 -15.19
N ALA A 466 12.76 17.59 -15.97
CA ALA A 466 12.52 17.57 -17.42
C ALA A 466 13.81 17.43 -18.23
N THR A 467 13.92 16.34 -18.98
CA THR A 467 15.05 16.12 -19.88
C THR A 467 14.95 17.04 -21.09
N ARG A 468 16.06 17.66 -21.50
CA ARG A 468 16.10 18.52 -22.68
C ARG A 468 16.86 17.87 -23.83
N ALA A 469 16.37 18.08 -25.04
CA ALA A 469 16.97 17.56 -26.27
C ALA A 469 16.83 18.57 -27.40
N ARG A 470 17.83 18.63 -28.28
CA ARG A 470 17.78 19.47 -29.47
C ARG A 470 17.76 18.61 -30.72
N ILE A 471 16.74 18.81 -31.54
CA ILE A 471 16.54 18.04 -32.77
C ILE A 471 16.47 18.96 -33.98
N GLU A 472 16.69 18.37 -35.13
CA GLU A 472 16.45 18.98 -36.43
C GLU A 472 15.27 18.23 -37.08
N ILE A 473 14.32 18.99 -37.63
CA ILE A 473 13.16 18.42 -38.33
C ILE A 473 12.86 19.19 -39.62
N SER A 474 12.50 18.45 -40.66
CA SER A 474 11.94 18.98 -41.91
C SER A 474 10.84 18.06 -42.42
N SER A 475 10.10 18.50 -43.44
CA SER A 475 9.16 17.67 -44.18
C SER A 475 9.53 17.55 -45.65
N ASP A 476 9.02 16.51 -46.32
CA ASP A 476 9.22 16.31 -47.77
C ASP A 476 8.54 17.39 -48.64
N ARG A 477 7.53 18.06 -48.08
CA ARG A 477 6.77 19.17 -48.66
C ARG A 477 6.25 20.08 -47.54
N PRO A 478 5.84 21.33 -47.82
CA PRO A 478 5.19 22.16 -46.81
C PRO A 478 3.93 21.50 -46.21
N ILE A 479 3.88 21.40 -44.88
CA ILE A 479 2.76 20.83 -44.10
C ILE A 479 2.27 21.85 -43.08
N ASN A 480 0.95 22.05 -43.02
CA ASN A 480 0.32 22.87 -41.99
C ASN A 480 -0.06 22.02 -40.77
N GLY A 481 0.16 22.55 -39.57
CA GLY A 481 -0.19 21.89 -38.32
C GLY A 481 0.58 20.58 -38.12
N ALA A 482 1.87 20.55 -38.44
CA ALA A 482 2.70 19.38 -38.22
C ALA A 482 2.79 19.08 -36.71
N THR A 483 2.51 17.83 -36.33
CA THR A 483 2.51 17.40 -34.93
C THR A 483 3.41 16.18 -34.76
N VAL A 484 4.26 16.22 -33.75
CA VAL A 484 5.10 15.11 -33.29
C VAL A 484 5.04 14.99 -31.77
N PHE A 485 5.32 13.79 -31.25
CA PHE A 485 5.34 13.52 -29.82
C PHE A 485 6.71 12.98 -29.43
N ALA A 486 7.45 13.76 -28.65
CA ALA A 486 8.75 13.37 -28.14
C ALA A 486 8.62 12.64 -26.80
N ALA A 487 9.47 11.65 -26.54
CA ALA A 487 9.47 10.94 -25.28
C ALA A 487 10.85 10.38 -24.95
N LEU A 488 11.17 10.36 -23.65
CA LEU A 488 12.34 9.65 -23.13
C LEU A 488 11.92 8.25 -22.69
N ARG A 489 12.45 7.22 -23.33
CA ARG A 489 12.21 5.82 -23.00
C ARG A 489 13.42 5.21 -22.31
N ILE A 490 13.16 4.23 -21.44
CA ILE A 490 14.19 3.42 -20.80
C ILE A 490 14.16 2.04 -21.44
N VAL A 491 15.31 1.61 -21.95
CA VAL A 491 15.49 0.29 -22.58
C VAL A 491 16.37 -0.55 -21.67
N ASP A 492 15.85 -1.66 -21.17
CA ASP A 492 16.61 -2.55 -20.28
C ASP A 492 17.65 -3.41 -21.03
N ASP A 493 18.40 -4.20 -20.28
CA ASP A 493 19.43 -5.12 -20.81
C ASP A 493 18.87 -6.23 -21.70
N GLN A 494 17.57 -6.52 -21.58
CA GLN A 494 16.83 -7.47 -22.41
C GLN A 494 16.22 -6.81 -23.66
N GLY A 495 16.43 -5.50 -23.84
CA GLY A 495 15.92 -4.72 -24.96
C GLY A 495 14.44 -4.32 -24.81
N ARG A 496 13.83 -4.50 -23.63
CA ARG A 496 12.44 -4.11 -23.37
C ARG A 496 12.38 -2.61 -23.14
N SER A 497 11.51 -1.91 -23.86
CA SER A 497 11.30 -0.47 -23.66
C SER A 497 10.16 -0.17 -22.70
N ARG A 498 10.36 0.80 -21.81
CA ARG A 498 9.30 1.38 -20.99
C ARG A 498 9.26 2.90 -21.16
N LEU A 499 8.04 3.44 -21.19
CA LEU A 499 7.78 4.88 -21.14
C LEU A 499 7.49 5.27 -19.67
N PRO A 500 8.38 6.02 -19.00
CA PRO A 500 8.13 6.47 -17.64
C PRO A 500 6.82 7.27 -17.54
N ALA A 501 5.97 6.90 -16.58
CA ALA A 501 4.67 7.51 -16.32
C ALA A 501 3.67 7.57 -17.50
N GLY A 502 4.02 6.99 -18.67
CA GLY A 502 3.16 7.06 -19.87
C GLY A 502 3.06 8.45 -20.49
N LEU A 503 4.01 9.36 -20.21
CA LEU A 503 3.94 10.76 -20.65
C LEU A 503 4.73 11.02 -21.93
N VAL A 504 4.20 11.88 -22.80
CA VAL A 504 4.86 12.36 -24.02
C VAL A 504 4.86 13.90 -24.06
N ALA A 505 5.87 14.48 -24.72
CA ALA A 505 5.99 15.89 -25.03
C ALA A 505 5.39 16.18 -26.41
N PRO A 506 4.15 16.67 -26.50
CA PRO A 506 3.58 17.11 -27.77
C PRO A 506 4.31 18.36 -28.29
N VAL A 507 4.57 18.37 -29.59
CA VAL A 507 5.05 19.54 -30.33
C VAL A 507 4.16 19.72 -31.53
N ARG A 508 3.58 20.91 -31.66
CA ARG A 508 2.82 21.33 -32.83
C ARG A 508 3.48 22.54 -33.46
N LEU A 509 3.61 22.50 -34.78
CA LEU A 509 4.14 23.57 -35.62
C LEU A 509 3.05 23.98 -36.62
N ASP A 510 2.79 25.28 -36.74
CA ASP A 510 1.79 25.75 -37.70
C ASP A 510 2.18 25.51 -39.15
N LEU A 511 3.47 25.61 -39.46
CA LEU A 511 4.03 25.30 -40.78
C LEU A 511 5.38 24.59 -40.62
N LEU A 512 5.54 23.45 -41.27
CA LEU A 512 6.82 22.76 -41.44
C LEU A 512 7.15 22.66 -42.92
N GLY A 513 8.34 23.13 -43.29
CA GLY A 513 8.82 23.18 -44.68
C GLY A 513 9.89 22.13 -45.00
N THR A 514 10.42 22.22 -46.21
CA THR A 514 11.52 21.38 -46.68
C THR A 514 12.87 21.78 -46.10
N ASP A 515 13.01 23.05 -45.72
CA ASP A 515 14.20 23.55 -45.05
C ASP A 515 14.17 23.07 -43.58
N PRO A 516 15.24 22.39 -43.09
CA PRO A 516 15.29 21.94 -41.72
C PRO A 516 15.26 23.09 -40.72
N ILE A 517 14.53 22.88 -39.64
CA ILE A 517 14.48 23.77 -38.48
C ILE A 517 14.95 23.04 -37.23
N PHE A 518 15.49 23.80 -36.28
CA PHE A 518 15.94 23.29 -35.00
C PHE A 518 14.85 23.47 -33.94
N LEU A 519 14.60 22.42 -33.16
CA LEU A 519 13.66 22.44 -32.05
C LEU A 519 14.38 22.12 -30.75
N ASP A 520 14.24 23.01 -29.78
CA ASP A 520 14.65 22.80 -28.40
C ASP A 520 13.47 22.21 -27.61
N LEU A 521 13.59 20.95 -27.22
CA LEU A 521 12.52 20.19 -26.59
C LEU A 521 12.69 20.13 -25.07
N GLU A 522 11.62 20.37 -24.33
CA GLU A 522 11.48 20.01 -22.91
C GLU A 522 10.59 18.77 -22.79
N LEU A 523 11.18 17.62 -22.50
CA LEU A 523 10.43 16.38 -22.30
C LEU A 523 9.67 16.41 -20.97
N PRO A 524 8.61 15.60 -20.80
CA PRO A 524 7.86 15.58 -19.55
C PRO A 524 8.77 15.35 -18.37
N ALA A 525 8.57 16.11 -17.29
CA ALA A 525 9.32 15.90 -16.06
C ALA A 525 8.95 14.55 -15.45
N ILE A 526 9.97 13.75 -15.14
CA ILE A 526 9.81 12.40 -14.59
C ILE A 526 10.69 12.22 -13.36
N VAL A 527 10.29 11.27 -12.52
CA VAL A 527 11.08 10.77 -11.39
C VAL A 527 11.33 9.30 -11.62
N THR A 528 12.55 8.93 -11.99
CA THR A 528 12.90 7.53 -12.22
C THR A 528 14.38 7.27 -12.06
N GLU A 529 14.73 6.06 -11.65
CA GLU A 529 16.11 5.60 -11.68
C GLU A 529 16.32 4.68 -12.88
N VAL A 530 17.46 4.80 -13.55
CA VAL A 530 17.87 3.95 -14.65
C VAL A 530 19.07 3.13 -14.19
N PRO A 531 18.96 1.79 -14.14
CA PRO A 531 20.04 0.96 -13.61
C PRO A 531 21.22 0.90 -14.59
N PRO A 532 22.44 0.58 -14.10
CA PRO A 532 23.57 0.28 -14.97
C PRO A 532 23.22 -0.82 -16.00
N GLY A 533 23.78 -0.73 -17.20
CA GLY A 533 23.54 -1.64 -18.31
C GLY A 533 22.32 -1.30 -19.18
N SER A 534 21.33 -0.55 -18.64
CA SER A 534 20.21 -0.02 -19.41
C SER A 534 20.63 1.13 -20.31
N ARG A 535 19.75 1.52 -21.23
CA ARG A 535 19.89 2.67 -22.15
C ARG A 535 18.74 3.63 -21.98
N ILE A 536 18.97 4.87 -22.35
CA ILE A 536 17.89 5.82 -22.60
C ILE A 536 17.73 6.00 -24.12
N ALA A 537 16.49 6.21 -24.56
CA ALA A 537 16.17 6.45 -25.96
C ALA A 537 15.27 7.67 -26.08
N LEU A 538 15.71 8.66 -26.86
CA LEU A 538 14.85 9.74 -27.33
C LEU A 538 14.03 9.20 -28.51
N THR A 539 12.71 9.21 -28.37
CA THR A 539 11.79 8.81 -29.44
C THR A 539 10.93 9.97 -29.88
N LEU A 540 10.71 10.06 -31.20
CA LEU A 540 9.73 10.95 -31.80
C LEU A 540 8.70 10.13 -32.58
N THR A 541 7.44 10.21 -32.19
CA THR A 541 6.32 9.55 -32.87
C THR A 541 5.45 10.58 -33.59
N THR A 542 4.74 10.14 -34.62
CA THR A 542 3.85 10.98 -35.43
C THR A 542 2.39 10.94 -34.98
N THR A 543 2.01 9.95 -34.17
CA THR A 543 0.62 9.72 -33.77
C THR A 543 0.53 9.28 -32.31
N ASP A 544 -0.36 9.93 -31.54
CA ASP A 544 -0.67 9.59 -30.15
C ASP A 544 -2.19 9.55 -29.95
N GLN A 545 -2.68 8.60 -29.16
CA GLN A 545 -4.11 8.41 -28.93
C GLN A 545 -4.81 9.52 -28.13
N ALA A 546 -4.08 10.26 -27.30
CA ALA A 546 -4.65 11.27 -26.41
C ALA A 546 -4.95 12.59 -27.15
N TYR A 547 -4.35 12.79 -28.32
CA TYR A 547 -4.33 14.05 -29.05
C TYR A 547 -5.08 13.96 -30.38
N ARG A 548 -5.63 15.10 -30.81
CA ARG A 548 -6.19 15.23 -32.14
C ARG A 548 -5.08 15.32 -33.17
N LEU A 549 -5.08 14.41 -34.13
CA LEU A 549 -4.08 14.35 -35.19
C LEU A 549 -4.46 15.25 -36.38
N PRO A 550 -3.47 15.74 -37.14
CA PRO A 550 -3.70 16.45 -38.40
C PRO A 550 -4.46 15.59 -39.42
N ALA A 551 -5.23 16.23 -40.31
CA ALA A 551 -6.13 15.51 -41.23
C ALA A 551 -5.42 14.81 -42.40
N GLY A 552 -4.19 15.22 -42.76
CA GLY A 552 -3.49 14.77 -43.95
C GLY A 552 -2.19 14.01 -43.65
N PRO A 553 -1.66 13.24 -44.62
CA PRO A 553 -0.41 12.52 -44.43
C PRO A 553 0.80 13.45 -44.58
N ALA A 554 1.84 13.18 -43.79
CA ALA A 554 3.10 13.91 -43.84
C ALA A 554 4.29 12.96 -43.68
N VAL A 555 5.42 13.27 -44.32
CA VAL A 555 6.70 12.58 -44.05
C VAL A 555 7.65 13.59 -43.43
N TYR A 556 8.16 13.27 -42.26
CA TYR A 556 9.14 14.08 -41.55
C TYR A 556 10.52 13.43 -41.66
N SER A 557 11.55 14.24 -41.86
CA SER A 557 12.94 13.83 -41.66
C SER A 557 13.40 14.38 -40.32
N VAL A 558 13.88 13.52 -39.43
CA VAL A 558 14.29 13.87 -38.07
C VAL A 558 15.75 13.47 -37.85
N SER A 559 16.55 14.40 -37.34
CA SER A 559 17.94 14.20 -36.91
C SER A 559 18.17 14.79 -35.52
N LEU A 560 19.28 14.39 -34.90
CA LEU A 560 19.81 15.07 -33.73
C LEU A 560 20.54 16.34 -34.17
N ALA A 561 20.20 17.46 -33.54
CA ALA A 561 21.00 18.67 -33.66
C ALA A 561 22.21 18.62 -32.72
N ASP A 562 21.98 18.08 -31.51
CA ASP A 562 23.02 17.76 -30.54
C ASP A 562 23.07 16.24 -30.32
N ASP A 563 24.26 15.65 -30.22
CA ASP A 563 24.49 14.21 -30.02
C ASP A 563 24.31 13.76 -28.56
N PHE A 564 23.55 14.52 -27.77
CA PHE A 564 23.29 14.25 -26.36
C PHE A 564 21.92 14.78 -25.90
N VAL A 565 21.47 14.28 -24.77
CA VAL A 565 20.35 14.85 -24.00
C VAL A 565 20.84 15.34 -22.64
N ILE A 566 20.20 16.39 -22.13
CA ILE A 566 20.49 16.95 -20.81
C ILE A 566 19.50 16.37 -19.81
N VAL A 567 20.00 15.54 -18.90
CA VAL A 567 19.21 14.84 -17.89
C VAL A 567 19.36 15.55 -16.54
N PRO A 568 18.28 16.09 -15.96
CA PRO A 568 18.32 16.71 -14.64
C PRO A 568 18.23 15.67 -13.52
N SER A 569 18.90 15.95 -12.41
CA SER A 569 18.79 15.18 -11.18
C SER A 569 18.73 16.08 -9.94
N VAL A 570 18.12 15.54 -8.88
CA VAL A 570 18.00 16.18 -7.58
C VAL A 570 18.57 15.24 -6.53
N ALA A 571 19.49 15.74 -5.72
CA ALA A 571 19.94 15.01 -4.55
C ALA A 571 18.87 15.12 -3.45
N GLY A 572 18.40 13.96 -2.97
CA GLY A 572 17.43 13.90 -1.89
C GLY A 572 17.85 12.91 -0.81
N THR A 573 17.39 13.18 0.41
CA THR A 573 17.54 12.28 1.55
C THR A 573 16.17 11.69 1.91
N PRO A 574 16.06 10.39 2.28
CA PRO A 574 14.80 9.81 2.69
C PRO A 574 14.16 10.60 3.85
N THR A 575 12.89 10.99 3.70
CA THR A 575 12.15 11.79 4.70
C THR A 575 11.89 11.01 5.99
N SER A 576 11.82 9.68 5.89
CA SER A 576 11.85 8.78 7.03
C SER A 576 13.18 8.03 7.08
N SER A 577 14.04 8.36 8.04
CA SER A 577 14.71 7.27 8.75
C SER A 577 13.61 6.60 9.58
N SER A 578 12.80 5.74 8.94
CA SER A 578 12.08 4.75 9.72
C SER A 578 13.15 4.07 10.53
N TRP A 579 13.02 4.13 11.86
CA TRP A 579 13.91 3.36 12.71
C TRP A 579 13.91 1.96 12.13
N PRO A 580 15.08 1.44 11.72
CA PRO A 580 15.09 0.22 10.96
C PRO A 580 14.29 -0.82 11.72
N LEU A 581 13.53 -1.69 11.04
CA LEU A 581 12.73 -2.70 11.74
C LEU A 581 13.59 -3.56 12.70
N TRP A 582 14.92 -3.61 12.49
CA TRP A 582 15.91 -4.20 13.39
C TRP A 582 16.26 -3.37 14.65
N ALA A 583 16.01 -2.06 14.66
CA ALA A 583 16.23 -1.16 15.78
C ALA A 583 15.11 -1.20 16.84
N TRP A 584 13.89 -1.59 16.45
CA TRP A 584 12.79 -1.86 17.39
C TRP A 584 13.15 -2.94 18.44
N PRO A 585 13.77 -4.07 18.06
CA PRO A 585 14.38 -5.00 19.00
C PRO A 585 15.39 -4.36 19.94
N LEU A 586 16.21 -3.42 19.47
CA LEU A 586 17.22 -2.75 20.31
C LEU A 586 16.59 -1.78 21.32
N LEU A 587 15.52 -1.07 20.96
CA LEU A 587 14.70 -0.31 21.92
C LEU A 587 14.04 -1.23 22.94
N GLY A 588 13.50 -2.36 22.50
CA GLY A 588 12.95 -3.38 23.38
C GLY A 588 14.00 -3.90 24.37
N VAL A 589 15.23 -4.16 23.89
CA VAL A 589 16.36 -4.56 24.72
C VAL A 589 16.80 -3.45 25.66
N ALA A 590 16.89 -2.20 25.21
CA ALA A 590 17.27 -1.05 26.04
C ALA A 590 16.21 -0.75 27.13
N PHE A 591 14.92 -0.84 26.78
CA PHE A 591 13.82 -0.74 27.73
C PHE A 591 13.86 -1.88 28.75
N LEU A 592 14.07 -3.12 28.30
CA LEU A 592 14.29 -4.27 29.18
C LEU A 592 15.53 -4.11 30.06
N PHE A 593 16.60 -3.47 29.56
CA PHE A 593 17.82 -3.19 30.32
C PHE A 593 17.60 -2.12 31.38
N ILE A 594 16.85 -1.05 31.08
CA ILE A 594 16.46 -0.01 32.04
C ILE A 594 15.53 -0.59 33.11
N VAL A 595 14.56 -1.41 32.72
CA VAL A 595 13.67 -2.12 33.64
C VAL A 595 14.47 -3.12 34.49
N ALA A 596 15.42 -3.85 33.90
CA ALA A 596 16.31 -4.76 34.62
C ALA A 596 17.24 -4.01 35.58
N LEU A 597 17.79 -2.86 35.19
CA LEU A 597 18.66 -2.01 36.01
C LEU A 597 17.88 -1.40 37.18
N ALA A 598 16.66 -0.92 36.94
CA ALA A 598 15.75 -0.45 37.98
C ALA A 598 15.36 -1.58 38.95
N LEU A 599 15.12 -2.80 38.43
CA LEU A 599 14.85 -3.99 39.25
C LEU A 599 16.10 -4.51 39.99
N LEU A 600 17.30 -4.34 39.45
CA LEU A 600 18.58 -4.71 40.08
C LEU A 600 18.96 -3.75 41.20
N LEU A 601 18.73 -2.45 41.01
CA LEU A 601 18.97 -1.41 42.02
C LEU A 601 17.91 -1.41 43.14
N THR A 602 16.72 -1.97 42.90
CA THR A 602 15.62 -2.01 43.89
C THR A 602 15.35 -3.40 44.51
N ARG A 603 16.01 -4.47 44.06
CA ARG A 603 15.83 -5.81 44.65
C ARG A 603 16.81 -6.07 45.80
N PRO A 604 16.34 -6.32 47.04
CA PRO A 604 17.16 -6.97 48.04
C PRO A 604 17.47 -8.39 47.56
N ARG A 605 18.75 -8.77 47.53
CA ARG A 605 19.21 -10.12 47.17
C ARG A 605 18.34 -11.18 47.84
N ARG A 606 17.55 -11.89 47.04
CA ARG A 606 16.83 -13.10 47.44
C ARG A 606 17.16 -14.21 46.45
N GLN A 607 17.87 -15.22 46.95
CA GLN A 607 18.02 -16.52 46.31
C GLN A 607 16.63 -17.10 46.05
N LEU A 608 16.37 -17.53 44.82
CA LEU A 608 15.23 -18.38 44.50
C LEU A 608 15.63 -19.83 44.85
N PRO A 609 14.76 -20.59 45.54
CA PRO A 609 15.04 -21.98 45.87
C PRO A 609 15.00 -22.85 44.62
N GLY A 610 16.04 -23.65 44.41
CA GLY A 610 15.99 -24.77 43.48
C GLY A 610 14.91 -25.75 43.93
N GLY A 611 13.98 -26.08 43.05
CA GLY A 611 13.09 -27.22 43.25
C GLY A 611 13.90 -28.51 43.10
N GLU A 612 13.79 -29.40 44.08
CA GLU A 612 14.50 -30.67 44.08
C GLU A 612 14.12 -31.56 42.87
N PRO A 613 15.08 -32.32 42.32
CA PRO A 613 14.79 -33.43 41.40
C PRO A 613 14.16 -34.58 42.20
N LEU A 614 12.86 -34.83 42.03
CA LEU A 614 12.26 -36.09 42.44
C LEU A 614 12.81 -37.20 41.54
N GLY A 615 13.22 -38.30 42.17
CA GLY A 615 14.06 -39.36 41.62
C GLY A 615 13.59 -40.04 40.34
N TYR A 616 14.55 -40.73 39.72
CA TYR A 616 14.45 -41.62 38.55
C TYR A 616 13.05 -42.28 38.42
N SER A 617 12.18 -41.70 37.59
CA SER A 617 11.05 -42.46 37.05
C SER A 617 11.59 -43.33 35.93
N PRO A 618 11.37 -44.66 35.94
CA PRO A 618 11.83 -45.55 34.86
C PRO A 618 11.05 -45.33 33.54
N HIS A 619 10.04 -44.46 33.54
CA HIS A 619 9.17 -44.20 32.39
C HIS A 619 9.54 -42.90 31.68
N PRO A 620 9.76 -42.91 30.35
CA PRO A 620 10.08 -41.71 29.56
C PRO A 620 8.96 -40.67 29.57
N VAL A 621 7.70 -41.05 29.80
CA VAL A 621 6.58 -40.12 29.90
C VAL A 621 5.78 -40.44 31.16
N VAL A 622 5.50 -39.39 31.95
CA VAL A 622 4.64 -39.42 33.13
C VAL A 622 3.65 -38.26 33.03
N VAL A 623 2.36 -38.58 32.95
CA VAL A 623 1.26 -37.62 32.94
C VAL A 623 0.52 -37.73 34.27
N THR A 624 0.35 -36.60 34.97
CA THR A 624 -0.27 -36.60 36.30
C THR A 624 -1.36 -35.52 36.42
N GLY A 625 -2.58 -35.93 36.71
CA GLY A 625 -3.74 -35.08 36.98
C GLY A 625 -4.06 -34.07 35.88
N LEU A 626 -3.80 -34.42 34.61
CA LEU A 626 -3.79 -33.47 33.51
C LEU A 626 -5.20 -32.97 33.18
N VAL A 627 -5.39 -31.66 33.16
CA VAL A 627 -6.68 -31.00 32.88
C VAL A 627 -6.51 -29.92 31.82
N LYS A 628 -7.45 -29.86 30.88
CA LYS A 628 -7.58 -28.73 29.95
C LYS A 628 -9.02 -28.27 29.84
N GLU A 629 -9.24 -27.03 30.25
CA GLU A 629 -10.49 -26.30 30.10
C GLU A 629 -10.28 -25.14 29.12
N TYR A 630 -11.19 -25.01 28.15
CA TYR A 630 -11.19 -23.92 27.17
C TYR A 630 -12.17 -22.82 27.59
N PRO A 631 -11.95 -21.56 27.16
CA PRO A 631 -12.93 -20.49 27.30
C PRO A 631 -14.28 -20.94 26.73
N GLY A 632 -15.35 -20.81 27.52
CA GLY A 632 -16.67 -21.38 27.20
C GLY A 632 -17.06 -22.63 28.01
N GLY A 633 -16.23 -23.06 28.96
CA GLY A 633 -16.56 -24.10 29.94
C GLY A 633 -16.40 -25.55 29.44
N VAL A 634 -15.83 -25.74 28.24
CA VAL A 634 -15.58 -27.07 27.68
C VAL A 634 -14.31 -27.65 28.29
N ARG A 635 -14.47 -28.71 29.10
CA ARG A 635 -13.37 -29.47 29.69
C ARG A 635 -12.97 -30.62 28.76
N ALA A 636 -11.97 -30.37 27.92
CA ALA A 636 -11.52 -31.31 26.90
C ALA A 636 -10.65 -32.45 27.44
N VAL A 637 -9.98 -32.22 28.59
CA VAL A 637 -9.22 -33.24 29.33
C VAL A 637 -9.51 -33.04 30.81
N ASP A 638 -9.85 -34.11 31.52
CA ASP A 638 -10.35 -34.08 32.90
C ASP A 638 -9.62 -35.11 33.78
N GLY A 639 -8.45 -34.73 34.31
CA GLY A 639 -7.73 -35.52 35.32
C GLY A 639 -7.12 -36.79 34.74
N VAL A 640 -6.39 -36.67 33.64
CA VAL A 640 -5.74 -37.79 32.96
C VAL A 640 -4.42 -38.15 33.65
N ASP A 641 -4.25 -39.43 33.97
CA ASP A 641 -3.07 -40.02 34.61
C ASP A 641 -2.62 -41.27 33.83
N PHE A 642 -1.39 -41.28 33.31
CA PHE A 642 -0.77 -42.48 32.74
C PHE A 642 0.76 -42.37 32.64
N THR A 643 1.42 -43.51 32.53
CA THR A 643 2.88 -43.61 32.30
C THR A 643 3.18 -44.44 31.06
N VAL A 644 4.30 -44.16 30.40
CA VAL A 644 4.70 -44.86 29.17
C VAL A 644 6.07 -45.51 29.38
N PRO A 645 6.18 -46.85 29.29
CA PRO A 645 7.47 -47.55 29.27
C PRO A 645 8.39 -47.14 28.10
N THR A 646 9.69 -47.44 28.22
CA THR A 646 10.65 -47.28 27.11
C THR A 646 10.54 -48.39 26.08
N GLY A 647 10.81 -48.08 24.81
CA GLY A 647 11.02 -49.11 23.77
C GLY A 647 9.73 -49.75 23.25
N ILE A 648 8.59 -49.13 23.50
CA ILE A 648 7.27 -49.65 23.13
C ILE A 648 6.54 -48.74 22.13
N VAL A 649 5.56 -49.31 21.45
CA VAL A 649 4.49 -48.56 20.78
C VAL A 649 3.28 -48.53 21.71
N LEU A 650 2.86 -47.33 22.12
CA LEU A 650 1.69 -47.05 22.95
C LEU A 650 0.57 -46.45 22.08
N GLY A 651 -0.61 -47.07 22.09
CA GLY A 651 -1.80 -46.55 21.43
C GLY A 651 -2.67 -45.71 22.38
N LEU A 652 -2.84 -44.42 22.11
CA LEU A 652 -3.85 -43.57 22.73
C LEU A 652 -5.17 -43.75 21.96
N LEU A 653 -6.10 -44.51 22.54
CA LEU A 653 -7.34 -44.94 21.92
C LEU A 653 -8.54 -44.13 22.40
N GLY A 654 -9.58 -44.01 21.59
CA GLY A 654 -10.81 -43.33 21.99
C GLY A 654 -11.61 -42.83 20.78
N PRO A 655 -12.91 -42.54 20.93
CA PRO A 655 -13.68 -41.91 19.85
C PRO A 655 -13.16 -40.49 19.55
N ASN A 656 -13.67 -39.90 18.47
CA ASN A 656 -13.44 -38.48 18.20
C ASN A 656 -13.99 -37.63 19.35
N GLY A 657 -13.23 -36.61 19.78
CA GLY A 657 -13.59 -35.80 20.94
C GLY A 657 -13.19 -36.37 22.32
N ALA A 658 -12.55 -37.54 22.38
CA ALA A 658 -12.13 -38.15 23.66
C ALA A 658 -11.00 -37.42 24.41
N GLY A 659 -10.38 -36.39 23.81
CA GLY A 659 -9.27 -35.62 24.40
C GLY A 659 -7.87 -36.01 23.93
N LYS A 660 -7.72 -37.00 23.03
CA LYS A 660 -6.42 -37.53 22.54
C LYS A 660 -5.46 -36.47 22.02
N SER A 661 -5.84 -35.74 20.97
CA SER A 661 -4.99 -34.70 20.38
C SER A 661 -4.72 -33.54 21.35
N THR A 662 -5.68 -33.22 22.24
CA THR A 662 -5.50 -32.21 23.30
C THR A 662 -4.43 -32.64 24.31
N THR A 663 -4.43 -33.91 24.73
CA THR A 663 -3.38 -34.49 25.57
C THR A 663 -2.01 -34.45 24.88
N MET A 664 -1.94 -34.84 23.60
CA MET A 664 -0.68 -34.80 22.83
C MET A 664 -0.13 -33.38 22.64
N ARG A 665 -0.98 -32.39 22.36
CA ARG A 665 -0.57 -30.97 22.28
C ARG A 665 -0.03 -30.45 23.63
N MET A 666 -0.60 -30.88 24.76
CA MET A 666 -0.07 -30.55 26.10
C MET A 666 1.29 -31.22 26.36
N MET A 667 1.48 -32.46 25.93
CA MET A 667 2.77 -33.14 26.03
C MET A 667 3.89 -32.45 25.23
N MET A 668 3.53 -31.73 24.17
CA MET A 668 4.45 -30.92 23.36
C MET A 668 4.64 -29.48 23.85
N GLY A 669 3.93 -29.08 24.90
CA GLY A 669 3.93 -27.69 25.36
C GLY A 669 3.33 -26.70 24.34
N LEU A 670 2.60 -27.19 23.33
CA LEU A 670 1.89 -26.37 22.35
C LEU A 670 0.67 -25.66 22.98
N ILE A 671 0.08 -26.30 23.98
CA ILE A 671 -0.96 -25.71 24.83
C ILE A 671 -0.62 -25.97 26.30
N SER A 672 -0.86 -24.98 27.16
CA SER A 672 -0.65 -25.16 28.60
C SER A 672 -1.84 -25.87 29.26
N PRO A 673 -1.60 -26.81 30.19
CA PRO A 673 -2.66 -27.40 31.00
C PRO A 673 -3.28 -26.36 31.93
N THR A 674 -4.57 -26.54 32.23
CA THR A 674 -5.28 -25.76 33.25
C THR A 674 -4.90 -26.25 34.66
N ALA A 675 -4.67 -27.56 34.81
CA ALA A 675 -4.12 -28.18 36.02
C ALA A 675 -3.38 -29.48 35.65
N GLY A 676 -2.56 -29.99 36.59
CA GLY A 676 -1.71 -31.16 36.36
C GLY A 676 -0.44 -30.83 35.58
N ASP A 677 0.40 -31.85 35.40
CA ASP A 677 1.74 -31.71 34.84
C ASP A 677 2.07 -32.89 33.92
N VAL A 678 2.85 -32.61 32.87
CA VAL A 678 3.47 -33.64 32.02
C VAL A 678 4.97 -33.60 32.26
N ARG A 679 5.57 -34.75 32.56
CA ARG A 679 7.02 -34.92 32.64
C ARG A 679 7.49 -35.87 31.56
N ILE A 680 8.52 -35.46 30.83
CA ILE A 680 9.18 -36.30 29.82
C ILE A 680 10.65 -36.40 30.20
N PHE A 681 11.17 -37.62 30.26
CA PHE A 681 12.51 -37.93 30.77
C PHE A 681 12.82 -37.29 32.15
N GLY A 682 11.81 -37.18 33.01
CA GLY A 682 11.90 -36.55 34.34
C GLY A 682 11.76 -35.02 34.35
N GLU A 683 11.87 -34.37 33.20
CA GLU A 683 11.76 -32.92 33.05
C GLU A 683 10.32 -32.48 32.87
N LEU A 684 9.95 -31.40 33.54
CA LEU A 684 8.60 -30.82 33.41
C LEU A 684 8.44 -30.12 32.06
N ILE A 685 7.36 -30.45 31.35
CA ILE A 685 7.03 -29.83 30.07
C ILE A 685 6.41 -28.46 30.28
N ARG A 686 7.02 -27.46 29.66
CA ARG A 686 6.56 -26.09 29.51
C ARG A 686 6.87 -25.63 28.08
N PRO A 687 6.21 -24.57 27.59
CA PRO A 687 6.59 -23.96 26.32
C PRO A 687 8.09 -23.64 26.30
N GLY A 688 8.81 -24.23 25.34
CA GLY A 688 10.26 -24.05 25.19
C GLY A 688 11.15 -24.93 26.09
N SER A 689 10.62 -25.95 26.78
CA SER A 689 11.45 -26.87 27.58
C SER A 689 12.55 -27.53 26.72
N PRO A 690 13.82 -27.56 27.17
CA PRO A 690 14.92 -28.16 26.42
C PRO A 690 14.68 -29.61 26.02
N VAL A 691 13.99 -30.39 26.88
CA VAL A 691 13.63 -31.79 26.60
C VAL A 691 12.80 -31.99 25.32
N LEU A 692 12.12 -30.95 24.80
CA LEU A 692 11.39 -31.02 23.54
C LEU A 692 12.30 -31.35 22.35
N SER A 693 13.60 -31.06 22.44
CA SER A 693 14.57 -31.46 21.40
C SER A 693 14.81 -32.97 21.33
N ARG A 694 14.32 -33.74 22.32
CA ARG A 694 14.39 -35.21 22.36
C ARG A 694 13.10 -35.87 21.87
N ILE A 695 12.16 -35.08 21.34
CA ILE A 695 10.84 -35.55 20.91
C ILE A 695 10.59 -35.18 19.45
N GLY A 696 10.18 -36.17 18.67
CA GLY A 696 9.64 -35.98 17.32
C GLY A 696 8.12 -35.95 17.37
N CYS A 697 7.48 -35.07 16.61
CA CYS A 697 6.02 -35.04 16.55
C CYS A 697 5.47 -34.89 15.13
N PHE A 698 4.34 -35.54 14.90
CA PHE A 698 3.49 -35.40 13.73
C PHE A 698 2.06 -35.18 14.23
N ILE A 699 1.63 -33.91 14.24
CA ILE A 699 0.31 -33.47 14.72
C ILE A 699 -0.31 -32.63 13.58
N GLU A 700 -1.60 -32.83 13.28
CA GLU A 700 -2.37 -32.09 12.24
C GLU A 700 -1.97 -32.33 10.76
N GLY A 701 -1.13 -33.33 10.47
CA GLY A 701 -0.81 -33.75 9.10
C GLY A 701 0.49 -33.15 8.52
N PRO A 702 0.91 -33.59 7.31
CA PRO A 702 2.21 -33.20 6.76
C PRO A 702 2.16 -31.82 6.11
N GLY A 703 2.81 -30.82 6.73
CA GLY A 703 3.03 -29.47 6.18
C GLY A 703 4.16 -29.43 5.13
N VAL A 704 4.02 -30.22 4.06
CA VAL A 704 5.06 -30.38 3.02
C VAL A 704 4.82 -29.47 1.82
N LEU A 705 5.90 -28.86 1.30
CA LEU A 705 5.89 -28.00 0.13
C LEU A 705 5.79 -28.84 -1.16
N PRO A 706 4.71 -28.69 -1.97
CA PRO A 706 4.41 -29.61 -3.07
C PRO A 706 5.37 -29.49 -4.26
N HIS A 707 6.00 -28.32 -4.45
CA HIS A 707 6.91 -28.09 -5.58
C HIS A 707 8.33 -28.60 -5.32
N LEU A 708 8.69 -28.89 -4.06
CA LEU A 708 9.98 -29.44 -3.66
C LEU A 708 9.98 -30.97 -3.68
N THR A 709 11.16 -31.57 -3.78
CA THR A 709 11.32 -33.01 -3.57
C THR A 709 11.12 -33.38 -2.10
N GLY A 710 10.85 -34.66 -1.81
CA GLY A 710 10.75 -35.10 -0.42
C GLY A 710 12.04 -34.84 0.35
N ARG A 711 13.21 -35.04 -0.28
CA ARG A 711 14.52 -34.73 0.32
C ARG A 711 14.67 -33.25 0.66
N GLN A 712 14.31 -32.37 -0.27
CA GLN A 712 14.37 -30.93 -0.07
C GLN A 712 13.44 -30.46 1.06
N ASN A 713 12.27 -31.08 1.21
CA ASN A 713 11.37 -30.78 2.33
C ASN A 713 12.01 -31.12 3.68
N LEU A 714 12.64 -32.29 3.80
CA LEU A 714 13.31 -32.72 5.04
C LEU A 714 14.53 -31.84 5.38
N ASP A 715 15.36 -31.52 4.38
CA ASP A 715 16.52 -30.64 4.54
C ASP A 715 16.11 -29.23 4.97
N LEU A 716 15.07 -28.69 4.34
CA LEU A 716 14.53 -27.38 4.68
C LEU A 716 13.99 -27.35 6.11
N PHE A 717 13.21 -28.36 6.49
CA PHE A 717 12.65 -28.45 7.85
C PHE A 717 13.75 -28.54 8.91
N TRP A 718 14.77 -29.37 8.69
CA TRP A 718 15.91 -29.48 9.62
C TRP A 718 16.61 -28.13 9.81
N ARG A 719 16.92 -27.43 8.70
CA ARG A 719 17.55 -26.10 8.75
C ARG A 719 16.70 -25.06 9.47
N ALA A 720 15.39 -25.07 9.23
CA ALA A 720 14.45 -24.15 9.87
C ALA A 720 14.29 -24.42 11.38
N SER A 721 14.51 -25.65 11.84
CA SER A 721 14.38 -26.01 13.26
C SER A 721 15.44 -25.41 14.20
N GLY A 722 16.54 -24.87 13.64
CA GLY A 722 17.64 -24.29 14.44
C GLY A 722 18.42 -25.31 15.29
N ARG A 723 18.16 -26.62 15.12
CA ARG A 723 18.85 -27.69 15.85
C ARG A 723 20.30 -27.80 15.36
N LEU A 724 21.24 -27.74 16.30
CA LEU A 724 22.67 -27.94 16.05
C LEU A 724 22.96 -29.44 16.17
N GLY A 725 23.15 -30.14 15.04
CA GLY A 725 23.44 -31.57 15.04
C GLY A 725 23.25 -32.23 13.67
N ASP A 726 23.53 -33.53 13.61
CA ASP A 726 23.24 -34.34 12.43
C ASP A 726 21.74 -34.65 12.36
N SER A 727 21.13 -34.33 11.22
CA SER A 727 19.73 -34.64 10.90
C SER A 727 19.44 -36.15 10.86
N ARG A 728 20.47 -37.00 10.69
CA ARG A 728 20.36 -38.45 10.50
C ARG A 728 19.44 -38.82 9.34
N ILE A 729 19.35 -37.95 8.33
CA ILE A 729 18.39 -38.06 7.23
C ILE A 729 18.47 -39.41 6.50
N ASN A 730 19.66 -40.00 6.34
CA ASN A 730 19.79 -41.28 5.64
C ASN A 730 19.17 -42.45 6.43
N GLU A 731 19.38 -42.51 7.75
CA GLU A 731 18.75 -43.51 8.63
C GLU A 731 17.24 -43.31 8.72
N VAL A 732 16.80 -42.05 8.78
CA VAL A 732 15.38 -41.69 8.75
C VAL A 732 14.71 -42.16 7.45
N LEU A 733 15.38 -41.99 6.32
CA LEU A 733 14.85 -42.41 5.01
C LEU A 733 14.80 -43.94 4.86
N GLU A 734 15.75 -44.65 5.47
CA GLU A 734 15.75 -46.12 5.56
C GLU A 734 14.53 -46.61 6.35
N ILE A 735 14.27 -46.01 7.51
CA ILE A 735 13.11 -46.36 8.35
C ILE A 735 11.78 -45.96 7.69
N ALA A 736 11.70 -44.79 7.05
CA ALA A 736 10.47 -44.30 6.43
C ALA A 736 10.08 -45.05 5.13
N GLY A 737 11.00 -45.84 4.55
CA GLY A 737 10.71 -46.70 3.40
C GLY A 737 10.29 -45.95 2.14
N LEU A 738 10.84 -44.75 1.88
CA LEU A 738 10.48 -43.91 0.72
C LEU A 738 11.26 -44.27 -0.57
N GLY A 739 12.35 -45.01 -0.47
CA GLY A 739 13.16 -45.46 -1.62
C GLY A 739 13.56 -44.33 -2.56
N SER A 740 13.55 -44.59 -3.87
CA SER A 740 13.86 -43.59 -4.92
C SER A 740 12.78 -42.52 -5.07
N ALA A 741 11.62 -42.68 -4.42
CA ALA A 741 10.55 -41.69 -4.54
C ALA A 741 10.93 -40.36 -3.90
N ILE A 742 11.86 -40.35 -2.92
CA ILE A 742 12.28 -39.17 -2.16
C ILE A 742 12.82 -38.02 -3.03
N ASP A 743 13.36 -38.34 -4.20
CA ASP A 743 13.95 -37.37 -5.14
C ASP A 743 12.92 -36.85 -6.17
N ARG A 744 11.66 -37.32 -6.09
CA ARG A 744 10.54 -36.76 -6.87
C ARG A 744 9.85 -35.63 -6.12
N ARG A 745 9.23 -34.71 -6.86
CA ARG A 745 8.46 -33.60 -6.28
C ARG A 745 7.24 -34.12 -5.53
N VAL A 746 6.97 -33.59 -4.34
CA VAL A 746 5.91 -34.07 -3.44
C VAL A 746 4.51 -33.91 -4.05
N ARG A 747 4.30 -32.98 -5.00
CA ARG A 747 3.03 -32.87 -5.74
C ARG A 747 2.59 -34.15 -6.45
N THR A 748 3.52 -35.07 -6.75
CA THR A 748 3.22 -36.35 -7.42
C THR A 748 3.04 -37.50 -6.43
N TYR A 749 3.05 -37.25 -5.13
CA TYR A 749 2.98 -38.28 -4.09
C TYR A 749 1.52 -38.68 -3.81
N SER A 750 1.31 -39.97 -3.53
CA SER A 750 0.06 -40.44 -2.93
C SER A 750 -0.11 -39.89 -1.50
N GLN A 751 -1.30 -40.06 -0.93
CA GLN A 751 -1.56 -39.69 0.47
C GLN A 751 -0.62 -40.43 1.44
N GLY A 752 -0.45 -41.75 1.29
CA GLY A 752 0.50 -42.53 2.10
C GLY A 752 1.95 -42.08 1.97
N MET A 753 2.39 -41.72 0.76
CA MET A 753 3.73 -41.17 0.57
C MET A 753 3.91 -39.81 1.25
N ARG A 754 2.88 -38.95 1.26
CA ARG A 754 2.93 -37.66 1.98
C ARG A 754 2.97 -37.85 3.49
N GLN A 755 2.21 -38.79 4.03
CA GLN A 755 2.26 -39.13 5.45
C GLN A 755 3.63 -39.69 5.85
N ARG A 756 4.23 -40.54 5.03
CA ARG A 756 5.60 -41.03 5.25
C ARG A 756 6.65 -39.91 5.27
N VAL A 757 6.53 -38.88 4.42
CA VAL A 757 7.41 -37.71 4.52
C VAL A 757 7.18 -36.94 5.82
N GLY A 758 5.92 -36.77 6.25
CA GLY A 758 5.61 -36.12 7.52
C GLY A 758 6.16 -36.88 8.73
N ILE A 759 6.15 -38.20 8.69
CA ILE A 759 6.73 -39.04 9.74
C ILE A 759 8.25 -39.03 9.67
N ALA A 760 8.85 -39.08 8.47
CA ALA A 760 10.28 -38.89 8.30
C ALA A 760 10.74 -37.55 8.87
N GLN A 761 9.96 -36.49 8.66
CA GLN A 761 10.22 -35.16 9.22
C GLN A 761 10.22 -35.19 10.75
N ALA A 762 9.27 -35.91 11.37
CA ALA A 762 9.22 -36.10 12.82
C ALA A 762 10.40 -36.92 13.37
N MET A 763 10.98 -37.81 12.56
CA MET A 763 12.12 -38.66 12.94
C MET A 763 13.49 -37.96 12.79
N LEU A 764 13.56 -36.75 12.22
CA LEU A 764 14.83 -36.04 12.02
C LEU A 764 15.57 -35.80 13.36
N GLY A 765 16.85 -36.16 13.39
CA GLY A 765 17.68 -36.18 14.60
C GLY A 765 17.48 -37.43 15.48
N MET A 766 16.68 -38.40 15.03
CA MET A 766 16.37 -39.67 15.71
C MET A 766 15.96 -39.52 17.18
N PRO A 767 14.91 -38.72 17.48
CA PRO A 767 14.47 -38.45 18.86
C PRO A 767 14.09 -39.73 19.63
N GLU A 768 14.29 -39.72 20.94
CA GLU A 768 14.04 -40.87 21.82
C GLU A 768 12.54 -41.18 21.98
N LEU A 769 11.69 -40.19 21.77
CA LEU A 769 10.23 -40.31 21.79
C LEU A 769 9.62 -39.76 20.49
N LEU A 770 8.67 -40.48 19.91
CA LEU A 770 7.92 -40.06 18.72
C LEU A 770 6.42 -39.98 19.05
N LEU A 771 5.77 -38.86 18.78
CA LEU A 771 4.34 -38.63 18.98
C LEU A 771 3.62 -38.49 17.63
N LEU A 772 2.70 -39.40 17.31
CA LEU A 772 2.01 -39.44 16.01
C LEU A 772 0.49 -39.35 16.21
N ASP A 773 -0.13 -38.26 15.74
CA ASP A 773 -1.59 -38.08 15.82
C ASP A 773 -2.27 -38.64 14.56
N GLU A 774 -3.04 -39.71 14.71
CA GLU A 774 -3.80 -40.40 13.65
C GLU A 774 -2.98 -40.65 12.34
N PRO A 775 -1.78 -41.26 12.43
CA PRO A 775 -0.84 -41.36 11.31
C PRO A 775 -1.31 -42.28 10.17
N THR A 776 -2.41 -43.02 10.36
CA THR A 776 -2.96 -43.97 9.40
C THR A 776 -4.30 -43.56 8.81
N ASN A 777 -4.78 -42.36 9.18
CA ASN A 777 -6.04 -41.84 8.72
C ASN A 777 -6.04 -41.63 7.19
N GLY A 778 -7.05 -42.19 6.51
CA GLY A 778 -7.22 -42.10 5.06
C GLY A 778 -6.21 -42.89 4.23
N LEU A 779 -5.53 -43.88 4.83
CA LEU A 779 -4.68 -44.84 4.11
C LEU A 779 -5.45 -46.09 3.68
N ASP A 780 -5.02 -46.71 2.58
CA ASP A 780 -5.52 -48.03 2.18
C ASP A 780 -4.88 -49.16 3.03
N PRO A 781 -5.48 -50.36 3.09
CA PRO A 781 -4.97 -51.44 3.94
C PRO A 781 -3.48 -51.82 3.71
N PRO A 782 -2.95 -51.85 2.46
CA PRO A 782 -1.52 -52.01 2.24
C PRO A 782 -0.67 -50.91 2.88
N GLN A 783 -1.04 -49.64 2.71
CA GLN A 783 -0.33 -48.48 3.29
C GLN A 783 -0.39 -48.48 4.83
N ILE A 784 -1.49 -48.95 5.45
CA ILE A 784 -1.60 -49.11 6.90
C ILE A 784 -0.61 -50.16 7.42
N LYS A 785 -0.55 -51.34 6.77
CA LYS A 785 0.42 -52.39 7.14
C LYS A 785 1.85 -51.86 7.04
N GLU A 786 2.13 -51.17 5.95
CA GLU A 786 3.40 -50.52 5.69
C GLU A 786 3.76 -49.46 6.75
N MET A 787 2.79 -48.67 7.23
CA MET A 787 3.02 -47.67 8.28
C MET A 787 3.31 -48.32 9.64
N ARG A 788 2.65 -49.44 9.94
CA ARG A 788 2.93 -50.26 11.12
C ARG A 788 4.39 -50.74 11.13
N GLU A 789 4.89 -51.21 9.99
CA GLU A 789 6.29 -51.64 9.86
C GLU A 789 7.26 -50.48 10.16
N VAL A 790 6.95 -49.26 9.72
CA VAL A 790 7.74 -48.05 10.03
C VAL A 790 7.76 -47.76 11.54
N MET A 791 6.60 -47.81 12.21
CA MET A 791 6.52 -47.58 13.66
C MET A 791 7.26 -48.66 14.47
N GLN A 792 7.14 -49.92 14.06
CA GLN A 792 7.84 -51.04 14.70
C GLN A 792 9.35 -51.00 14.43
N ALA A 793 9.79 -50.62 13.23
CA ALA A 793 11.21 -50.45 12.93
C ALA A 793 11.84 -49.35 13.79
N TYR A 794 11.11 -48.26 14.05
CA TYR A 794 11.60 -47.15 14.87
C TYR A 794 11.89 -47.57 16.33
N THR A 795 11.12 -48.50 16.89
CA THR A 795 11.29 -48.96 18.28
C THR A 795 12.42 -49.97 18.46
N GLN A 796 12.94 -50.60 17.39
CA GLN A 796 14.04 -51.58 17.47
C GLN A 796 15.33 -51.01 18.10
N GLY A 797 15.51 -49.69 18.11
CA GLY A 797 16.61 -48.99 18.78
C GLY A 797 16.34 -48.57 20.24
N GLY A 798 15.32 -49.12 20.91
CA GLY A 798 14.93 -48.76 22.28
C GLY A 798 14.13 -47.44 22.39
N ARG A 799 13.75 -46.85 21.25
CA ARG A 799 12.96 -45.61 21.17
C ARG A 799 11.47 -45.90 21.39
N THR A 800 10.73 -44.90 21.84
CA THR A 800 9.32 -45.05 22.20
C THR A 800 8.43 -44.32 21.21
N VAL A 801 7.31 -44.91 20.80
CA VAL A 801 6.32 -44.30 19.91
C VAL A 801 4.98 -44.23 20.63
N ILE A 802 4.35 -43.06 20.63
CA ILE A 802 2.96 -42.87 21.07
C ILE A 802 2.15 -42.49 19.85
N VAL A 803 1.13 -43.28 19.56
CA VAL A 803 0.24 -43.07 18.41
C VAL A 803 -1.18 -42.87 18.90
N SER A 804 -1.90 -41.87 18.40
CA SER A 804 -3.35 -41.80 18.58
C SER A 804 -4.05 -42.56 17.45
N SER A 805 -5.11 -43.29 17.78
CA SER A 805 -5.95 -43.96 16.78
C SER A 805 -7.37 -44.12 17.29
N HIS A 806 -8.33 -44.15 16.36
CA HIS A 806 -9.70 -44.57 16.58
C HIS A 806 -10.01 -45.96 15.96
N LEU A 807 -9.04 -46.58 15.28
CA LEU A 807 -9.18 -47.87 14.62
C LEU A 807 -8.58 -48.99 15.48
N LEU A 808 -9.44 -49.68 16.24
CA LEU A 808 -9.04 -50.66 17.25
C LEU A 808 -8.34 -51.89 16.65
N SER A 809 -8.80 -52.34 15.48
CA SER A 809 -8.22 -53.49 14.75
C SER A 809 -6.78 -53.24 14.29
N GLU A 810 -6.40 -51.97 14.08
CA GLU A 810 -5.03 -51.60 13.75
C GLU A 810 -4.14 -51.58 14.99
N VAL A 811 -4.68 -51.10 16.10
CA VAL A 811 -3.94 -50.95 17.37
C VAL A 811 -3.58 -52.30 17.98
N GLU A 812 -4.47 -53.29 17.92
CA GLU A 812 -4.16 -54.68 18.33
C GLU A 812 -2.92 -55.25 17.64
N GLN A 813 -2.70 -54.92 16.37
CA GLN A 813 -1.61 -55.46 15.57
C GLN A 813 -0.32 -54.64 15.67
N THR A 814 -0.41 -53.41 16.19
CA THR A 814 0.67 -52.40 16.11
C THR A 814 1.22 -52.02 17.47
N CYS A 815 0.35 -51.90 18.48
CA CYS A 815 0.70 -51.39 19.81
C CYS A 815 0.91 -52.54 20.80
N SER A 816 1.90 -52.38 21.66
CA SER A 816 2.14 -53.32 22.78
C SER A 816 1.36 -52.92 24.04
N HIS A 817 1.07 -51.62 24.17
CA HIS A 817 0.34 -51.03 25.28
C HIS A 817 -0.69 -50.04 24.75
N VAL A 818 -1.77 -49.83 25.49
CA VAL A 818 -2.82 -48.88 25.13
C VAL A 818 -3.29 -48.08 26.33
N VAL A 819 -3.74 -46.86 26.06
CA VAL A 819 -4.47 -45.99 26.99
C VAL A 819 -5.78 -45.63 26.30
N VAL A 820 -6.89 -46.14 26.82
CA VAL A 820 -8.24 -45.89 26.30
C VAL A 820 -8.79 -44.64 26.97
N MET A 821 -9.11 -43.64 26.17
CA MET A 821 -9.70 -42.37 26.59
C MET A 821 -11.16 -42.26 26.15
N GLY A 822 -11.99 -41.66 26.98
CA GLY A 822 -13.36 -41.24 26.62
C GLY A 822 -13.81 -40.08 27.49
N ALA A 823 -14.56 -39.14 26.89
CA ALA A 823 -15.02 -37.91 27.54
C ALA A 823 -13.92 -37.16 28.34
N GLY A 824 -12.68 -37.14 27.82
CA GLY A 824 -11.55 -36.45 28.46
C GLY A 824 -10.88 -37.21 29.61
N LYS A 825 -11.26 -38.46 29.90
CA LYS A 825 -10.74 -39.30 31.01
C LYS A 825 -10.09 -40.58 30.50
N VAL A 826 -9.19 -41.17 31.30
CA VAL A 826 -8.67 -42.52 31.06
C VAL A 826 -9.68 -43.55 31.57
N ILE A 827 -10.18 -44.40 30.68
CA ILE A 827 -11.12 -45.49 30.98
C ILE A 827 -10.36 -46.78 31.33
N ALA A 828 -9.32 -47.09 30.55
CA ALA A 828 -8.49 -48.29 30.75
C ALA A 828 -7.06 -48.02 30.28
N GLN A 829 -6.08 -48.71 30.88
CA GLN A 829 -4.68 -48.64 30.44
C GLN A 829 -3.95 -49.95 30.79
N GLY A 830 -3.01 -50.37 29.95
CA GLY A 830 -2.22 -51.59 30.19
C GLY A 830 -1.57 -52.14 28.92
N SER A 831 -0.94 -53.31 29.03
CA SER A 831 -0.51 -54.05 27.85
C SER A 831 -1.72 -54.62 27.11
N VAL A 832 -1.65 -54.67 25.79
CA VAL A 832 -2.75 -55.23 24.97
C VAL A 832 -3.03 -56.68 25.37
N GLU A 833 -1.99 -57.46 25.64
CA GLU A 833 -2.12 -58.85 26.09
C GLU A 833 -2.84 -58.98 27.45
N ALA A 834 -2.58 -58.07 28.40
CA ALA A 834 -3.24 -58.08 29.70
C ALA A 834 -4.73 -57.75 29.56
N LEU A 835 -5.07 -56.73 28.78
CA LEU A 835 -6.46 -56.33 28.52
C LEU A 835 -7.24 -57.43 27.79
N LEU A 836 -6.63 -58.11 26.80
CA LEU A 836 -7.27 -59.23 26.12
C LEU A 836 -7.47 -60.45 27.03
N ARG A 837 -6.52 -60.72 27.96
CA ARG A 837 -6.65 -61.80 28.96
C ARG A 837 -7.74 -61.51 29.98
N GLU A 838 -7.86 -60.27 30.43
CA GLU A 838 -8.87 -59.82 31.39
C GLU A 838 -10.30 -59.96 30.84
N HIS A 839 -10.48 -59.81 29.53
CA HIS A 839 -11.77 -59.91 28.84
C HIS A 839 -11.97 -61.19 28.02
N HIS A 840 -11.39 -62.32 28.48
CA HIS A 840 -11.62 -63.67 27.94
C HIS A 840 -11.29 -63.88 26.45
N GLY A 841 -10.30 -63.17 25.89
CA GLY A 841 -9.82 -63.38 24.53
C GLY A 841 -10.73 -62.84 23.41
N ARG A 842 -11.68 -61.95 23.75
CA ARG A 842 -12.44 -61.17 22.76
C ARG A 842 -11.55 -60.13 22.08
N ARG A 843 -11.94 -59.62 20.90
CA ARG A 843 -11.19 -58.57 20.21
C ARG A 843 -11.23 -57.28 21.05
N LEU A 844 -10.21 -56.43 20.94
CA LEU A 844 -10.12 -55.12 21.60
C LEU A 844 -11.30 -54.23 21.21
N GLU A 845 -11.85 -54.43 20.00
CA GLU A 845 -13.10 -53.81 19.55
C GLU A 845 -14.28 -54.10 20.49
N ASP A 846 -14.46 -55.36 20.87
CA ASP A 846 -15.57 -55.79 21.73
C ASP A 846 -15.36 -55.26 23.17
N VAL A 847 -14.11 -55.24 23.65
CA VAL A 847 -13.73 -54.68 24.96
C VAL A 847 -13.96 -53.17 25.03
N PHE A 848 -13.64 -52.45 23.95
CA PHE A 848 -13.85 -51.01 23.88
C PHE A 848 -15.32 -50.63 23.82
N LEU A 849 -16.14 -51.39 23.08
CA LEU A 849 -17.59 -51.17 23.02
C LEU A 849 -18.26 -51.39 24.37
N ASP A 850 -17.84 -52.42 25.12
CA ASP A 850 -18.31 -52.65 26.49
C ASP A 850 -17.92 -51.50 27.43
N LEU A 851 -16.69 -50.97 27.31
CA LEU A 851 -16.17 -49.89 28.17
C LEU A 851 -16.69 -48.49 27.84
N VAL A 852 -17.03 -48.21 26.59
CA VAL A 852 -17.51 -46.88 26.13
C VAL A 852 -19.05 -46.83 26.06
N GLY A 853 -19.71 -47.97 25.86
CA GLY A 853 -21.16 -48.12 25.71
C GLY A 853 -21.96 -47.87 26.99
N GLU A 854 -21.37 -47.99 28.18
CA GLU A 854 -22.06 -47.70 29.45
C GLU A 854 -22.25 -46.19 29.74
N GLY A 855 -21.71 -45.28 28.89
CA GLY A 855 -21.62 -43.85 29.20
C GLY A 855 -22.16 -42.84 28.18
N HIS A 856 -22.85 -43.24 27.11
CA HIS A 856 -23.36 -42.30 26.08
C HIS A 856 -24.90 -42.26 26.00
N GLU A 857 -25.53 -41.34 26.73
CA GLU A 857 -26.78 -40.72 26.28
C GLU A 857 -26.42 -39.51 25.41
N VAL A 858 -26.82 -39.54 24.14
CA VAL A 858 -26.56 -38.46 23.17
C VAL A 858 -27.59 -37.34 23.39
N ALA A 859 -27.16 -36.20 23.93
CA ALA A 859 -27.97 -34.97 23.93
C ALA A 859 -27.99 -34.37 22.51
N SER A 860 -29.20 -34.18 21.98
CA SER A 860 -29.53 -33.54 20.70
C SER A 860 -29.24 -32.05 20.67
#